data_AF-A0A4R1ZTD0-F1
#
_entry.id   AF-A0A4R1ZTD0-F1
#
_cell.length_a   1.000
_cell.length_b   1.000
_cell.length_c   1.000
_cell.angle_alpha   90.00
_cell.angle_beta   90.00
_cell.angle_gamma   90.00
#
_symmetry.space_group_name_H-M   'P 1'
#
loop_
_entity.id
_entity.type
_entity.pdbx_description
1 polymer ?
#
loop_
_entity_poly.entity_id
_entity_poly.type
_entity_poly.pdbx_seq_one_letter_code
_entity_poly.pdbx_strand_id
1 'polypeptide(L)'
;MSHAISLNDNWIFTTTDDSAYQLKPITEGHMVSLPHTWNQTDGQGGADSYFRGSCWYQKGLIVSPEDLTKHIYLEIGAAGNIGHVYVNGRLAGESRCGYAMFRVLLTPYLKEGENLIAIQVDNRQHNEVFPLMADFTFYGGLYREVKLFYMDDIHFEMTDNGRDGIYLTPKKLEGRTFELLVEGQVANRSAMPEKGEIRVRLQDQDGITVLEDVMQLAFEDQTKFAMRSELIDPILWEGVVRPYLYSATIEVIVGGRIRDSRNISVGFRTIEVTTDRGFLLNGKPVKLNGVCRHQDFGGRGNAITKEHMELDMSLIREIGANSLRLAHYQHDDYFYSLCDRYGLLVWAEIPFISIPSAQDPESRNAEEQLEKLIKQAYNHCSIYCWGVQNEITIAVENEHTHRSIQKLVRYARALDPNRLTAQANIYSVENESVINRYTDLVGYNLYYGWYYGEIKDLADRFDAFHQAQPDVPLILSEYGVDTNPKYHSYTPQVQDYTEEYQLLFHRNAIEAMSSRLFVQGGYVWNMFDFGSANRREGGETGKNQKGLVTIDRALKKDAFYLYKAYWSKEPFVHLAGRRFVNRHQELNDIVILSNLRRVRVYLNGILLTEISNEEPVKIVKDVSLAIGEHLLQVEATDELSHVYRDEIQLCRVMEIDSSYIHVKKEESGNVVNWFEKFDLSNAESIELKEGYYSTFDTFDEYDGNEEAKRVFLKYFGDMTNNPFFEVTKNVMSIEKFAQITNIPPELLAVINRELNVIKKVT
;
A
#
# COMPACT_ATOMS: atom_id res chain seq x y z
N MET A 1 -18.48 31.47 -6.12
CA MET A 1 -18.61 30.03 -5.77
C MET A 1 -17.68 29.27 -6.67
N SER A 2 -16.78 28.47 -6.08
CA SER A 2 -15.82 27.66 -6.82
C SER A 2 -16.54 26.68 -7.74
N HIS A 3 -16.06 26.60 -8.98
CA HIS A 3 -16.57 25.69 -9.99
C HIS A 3 -15.43 24.79 -10.48
N ALA A 4 -15.58 23.48 -10.29
CA ALA A 4 -14.63 22.47 -10.74
C ALA A 4 -15.14 21.81 -12.02
N ILE A 5 -14.29 21.75 -13.05
CA ILE A 5 -14.58 21.10 -14.33
C ILE A 5 -13.67 19.89 -14.47
N SER A 6 -14.24 18.72 -14.75
CA SER A 6 -13.43 17.54 -15.12
C SER A 6 -12.75 17.79 -16.45
N LEU A 7 -11.46 17.47 -16.51
CA LEU A 7 -10.63 17.62 -17.69
C LEU A 7 -10.10 16.24 -18.12
N ASN A 8 -10.93 15.19 -18.05
CA ASN A 8 -10.46 13.81 -18.26
C ASN A 8 -10.54 13.34 -19.72
N ASP A 9 -11.49 13.83 -20.50
CA ASP A 9 -11.73 13.28 -21.83
C ASP A 9 -10.81 13.87 -22.90
N ASN A 10 -10.59 13.14 -23.99
CA ASN A 10 -10.01 13.65 -25.24
C ASN A 10 -8.63 14.31 -25.11
N TRP A 11 -7.71 13.67 -24.38
CA TRP A 11 -6.29 14.05 -24.40
C TRP A 11 -5.60 13.40 -25.59
N ILE A 12 -4.69 14.12 -26.25
CA ILE A 12 -3.78 13.53 -27.22
C ILE A 12 -2.55 13.03 -26.48
N PHE A 13 -2.23 11.75 -26.61
CA PHE A 13 -1.13 11.09 -25.94
C PHE A 13 -0.11 10.54 -26.94
N THR A 14 1.17 10.61 -26.60
CA THR A 14 2.25 9.94 -27.32
C THR A 14 3.37 9.49 -26.38
N THR A 15 4.00 8.36 -26.71
CA THR A 15 5.20 7.85 -26.04
C THR A 15 6.48 8.44 -26.60
N THR A 16 6.40 9.24 -27.68
CA THR A 16 7.56 9.93 -28.26
C THR A 16 7.94 11.13 -27.38
N ASP A 17 9.16 11.10 -26.85
CA ASP A 17 9.69 12.20 -26.05
C ASP A 17 10.32 13.28 -26.95
N ASP A 18 9.53 14.29 -27.32
CA ASP A 18 10.00 15.47 -28.05
C ASP A 18 9.64 16.75 -27.30
N SER A 19 10.67 17.47 -26.84
CA SER A 19 10.52 18.76 -26.15
C SER A 19 9.74 19.82 -26.95
N ALA A 20 9.65 19.70 -28.27
CA ALA A 20 8.82 20.58 -29.09
C ALA A 20 7.33 20.51 -28.70
N TYR A 21 6.87 19.41 -28.11
CA TYR A 21 5.49 19.22 -27.65
C TYR A 21 5.12 20.09 -26.44
N GLN A 22 6.07 20.79 -25.82
CA GLN A 22 5.71 21.83 -24.85
C GLN A 22 4.89 22.98 -25.50
N LEU A 23 5.11 23.23 -26.80
CA LEU A 23 4.51 24.35 -27.55
C LEU A 23 3.74 23.93 -28.80
N LYS A 24 4.20 22.89 -29.50
CA LYS A 24 3.60 22.44 -30.78
C LYS A 24 2.62 21.30 -30.53
N PRO A 25 1.51 21.22 -31.28
CA PRO A 25 0.62 20.06 -31.24
C PRO A 25 1.36 18.76 -31.55
N ILE A 26 1.01 17.69 -30.84
CA ILE A 26 1.45 16.32 -31.15
C ILE A 26 0.88 15.92 -32.50
N THR A 27 1.76 15.58 -33.45
CA THR A 27 1.37 15.16 -34.81
C THR A 27 1.13 13.66 -34.92
N GLU A 28 1.84 12.85 -34.11
CA GLU A 28 1.77 11.39 -34.07
C GLU A 28 1.37 10.93 -32.67
N GLY A 29 0.10 11.18 -32.33
CA GLY A 29 -0.49 10.80 -31.05
C GLY A 29 -1.85 10.15 -31.24
N HIS A 30 -2.36 9.52 -30.19
CA HIS A 30 -3.71 8.96 -30.16
C HIS A 30 -4.50 9.52 -29.00
N MET A 31 -5.83 9.49 -29.15
CA MET A 31 -6.74 10.04 -28.15
C MET A 31 -6.89 9.07 -26.98
N VAL A 32 -6.78 9.58 -25.75
CA VAL A 32 -6.99 8.83 -24.51
C VAL A 32 -7.93 9.62 -23.59
N SER A 33 -8.56 8.90 -22.65
CA SER A 33 -9.32 9.50 -21.56
C SER A 33 -8.67 9.12 -20.23
N LEU A 34 -8.66 10.06 -19.29
CA LEU A 34 -8.11 9.86 -17.96
C LEU A 34 -9.15 9.21 -17.04
N PRO A 35 -8.74 8.38 -16.06
CA PRO A 35 -7.36 7.99 -15.75
C PRO A 35 -6.72 7.13 -16.85
N HIS A 36 -5.43 7.35 -17.12
CA HIS A 36 -4.67 6.62 -18.16
C HIS A 36 -3.25 6.26 -17.69
N THR A 37 -2.81 5.05 -18.03
CA THR A 37 -1.43 4.59 -17.91
C THR A 37 -1.00 3.87 -19.16
N TRP A 38 0.23 4.11 -19.62
CA TRP A 38 0.81 3.36 -20.74
C TRP A 38 1.28 1.95 -20.32
N ASN A 39 1.31 1.66 -19.01
CA ASN A 39 1.77 0.38 -18.47
C ASN A 39 0.63 -0.59 -18.09
N GLN A 40 -0.58 -0.40 -18.63
CA GLN A 40 -1.73 -1.25 -18.28
C GLN A 40 -1.56 -2.73 -18.66
N THR A 41 -0.71 -3.02 -19.65
CA THR A 41 -0.46 -4.38 -20.15
C THR A 41 0.92 -4.88 -19.73
N ASP A 42 1.99 -4.21 -20.18
CA ASP A 42 3.38 -4.64 -19.95
C ASP A 42 3.79 -4.62 -18.46
N GLY A 43 3.10 -3.79 -17.67
CA GLY A 43 3.29 -3.67 -16.23
C GLY A 43 2.68 -4.79 -15.39
N GLN A 44 1.96 -5.73 -16.00
CA GLN A 44 1.32 -6.88 -15.33
C GLN A 44 1.70 -8.22 -15.98
N GLY A 45 2.76 -8.23 -16.81
CA GLY A 45 3.25 -9.40 -17.55
C GLY A 45 3.21 -9.20 -19.06
N GLY A 46 3.43 -10.27 -19.82
CA GLY A 46 3.34 -10.27 -21.30
C GLY A 46 4.57 -9.77 -22.06
N ALA A 47 5.52 -9.10 -21.40
CA ALA A 47 6.82 -8.70 -21.96
C ALA A 47 7.97 -9.03 -21.00
N ASP A 48 9.20 -9.05 -21.49
CA ASP A 48 10.40 -9.30 -20.68
C ASP A 48 10.66 -8.14 -19.68
N SER A 49 10.36 -6.90 -20.09
CA SER A 49 10.37 -5.70 -19.26
C SER A 49 9.22 -4.77 -19.62
N TYR A 50 8.84 -3.88 -18.69
CA TYR A 50 7.84 -2.85 -18.94
C TYR A 50 8.48 -1.54 -19.39
N PHE A 51 7.80 -0.77 -20.23
CA PHE A 51 8.29 0.49 -20.76
C PHE A 51 8.36 1.55 -19.66
N ARG A 52 9.56 2.12 -19.49
CA ARG A 52 9.81 3.28 -18.63
C ARG A 52 10.37 4.43 -19.46
N GLY A 53 9.72 5.58 -19.46
CA GLY A 53 10.03 6.68 -20.35
C GLY A 53 9.36 7.99 -19.96
N SER A 54 9.70 9.02 -20.72
CA SER A 54 9.01 10.31 -20.73
C SER A 54 7.95 10.29 -21.84
N CYS A 55 6.72 10.65 -21.51
CA CYS A 55 5.59 10.67 -22.43
C CYS A 55 4.81 11.96 -22.31
N TRP A 56 4.03 12.30 -23.33
CA TRP A 56 3.35 13.59 -23.44
C TRP A 56 1.85 13.42 -23.57
N TYR A 57 1.11 14.26 -22.83
CA TYR A 57 -0.32 14.45 -22.93
C TYR A 57 -0.60 15.90 -23.34
N GLN A 58 -1.52 16.12 -24.28
CA GLN A 58 -1.94 17.46 -24.70
C GLN A 58 -3.44 17.62 -24.73
N LYS A 59 -3.89 18.83 -24.38
CA LYS A 59 -5.28 19.22 -24.46
C LYS A 59 -5.42 20.70 -24.80
N GLY A 60 -6.31 20.99 -25.73
CA GLY A 60 -6.74 22.35 -26.02
C GLY A 60 -7.71 22.87 -24.96
N LEU A 61 -7.54 24.11 -24.55
CA LEU A 61 -8.43 24.84 -23.65
C LEU A 61 -8.85 26.16 -24.30
N ILE A 62 -10.16 26.38 -24.42
CA ILE A 62 -10.71 27.66 -24.88
C ILE A 62 -10.98 28.52 -23.64
N VAL A 63 -10.40 29.73 -23.62
CA VAL A 63 -10.49 30.66 -22.50
C VAL A 63 -11.15 31.95 -22.97
N SER A 64 -12.24 32.35 -22.30
CA SER A 64 -12.92 33.61 -22.58
C SER A 64 -12.25 34.79 -21.84
N PRO A 65 -12.52 36.04 -22.22
CA PRO A 65 -12.08 37.21 -21.43
C PRO A 65 -12.57 37.20 -19.99
N GLU A 66 -13.75 36.63 -19.73
CA GLU A 66 -14.30 36.52 -18.37
C GLU A 66 -13.51 35.52 -17.52
N ASP A 67 -13.08 34.40 -18.10
CA ASP A 67 -12.25 33.40 -17.42
C ASP A 67 -10.91 33.99 -16.96
N LEU A 68 -10.32 34.90 -17.74
CA LEU A 68 -9.08 35.59 -17.39
C LEU A 68 -9.21 36.52 -16.18
N THR A 69 -10.44 36.83 -15.74
CA THR A 69 -10.69 37.55 -14.48
C THR A 69 -10.66 36.64 -13.25
N LYS A 70 -10.53 35.32 -13.43
CA LYS A 70 -10.49 34.31 -12.37
C LYS A 70 -9.08 33.78 -12.14
N HIS A 71 -8.89 33.15 -10.98
CA HIS A 71 -7.70 32.33 -10.68
C HIS A 71 -8.01 30.89 -11.06
N ILE A 72 -7.44 30.45 -12.18
CA ILE A 72 -7.68 29.13 -12.77
C ILE A 72 -6.57 28.20 -12.30
N TYR A 73 -6.92 27.13 -11.60
CA TYR A 73 -5.97 26.11 -11.15
C TYR A 73 -6.21 24.81 -11.90
N LEU A 74 -5.13 24.17 -12.36
CA LEU A 74 -5.14 22.79 -12.81
C LEU A 74 -4.78 21.89 -11.64
N GLU A 75 -5.67 21.00 -11.25
CA GLU A 75 -5.41 19.93 -10.29
C GLU A 75 -5.14 18.64 -11.06
N ILE A 76 -3.99 18.02 -10.81
CA ILE A 76 -3.63 16.71 -11.34
C ILE A 76 -3.65 15.73 -10.16
N GLY A 77 -4.55 14.74 -10.20
CA GLY A 77 -4.75 13.81 -9.10
C GLY A 77 -3.53 12.93 -8.80
N ALA A 78 -2.76 12.58 -9.84
CA ALA A 78 -1.44 11.96 -9.76
C ALA A 78 -0.78 11.91 -11.15
N ALA A 79 0.54 12.02 -11.20
CA ALA A 79 1.37 11.82 -12.39
C ALA A 79 2.55 10.89 -12.05
N GLY A 80 2.48 9.63 -12.49
CA GLY A 80 3.50 8.62 -12.17
C GLY A 80 4.74 8.76 -13.06
N ASN A 81 5.93 9.14 -12.58
CA ASN A 81 6.31 9.55 -11.22
C ASN A 81 6.68 11.04 -11.10
N ILE A 82 7.05 11.68 -12.22
CA ILE A 82 7.32 13.12 -12.31
C ILE A 82 6.39 13.71 -13.36
N GLY A 83 5.78 14.85 -13.06
CA GLY A 83 4.93 15.59 -13.99
C GLY A 83 5.38 17.03 -14.18
N HIS A 84 5.51 17.49 -15.43
CA HIS A 84 5.75 18.89 -15.79
C HIS A 84 4.57 19.43 -16.59
N VAL A 85 4.01 20.56 -16.15
CA VAL A 85 2.85 21.21 -16.79
C VAL A 85 3.32 22.43 -17.56
N TYR A 86 3.03 22.44 -18.86
CA TYR A 86 3.30 23.54 -19.76
C TYR A 86 1.99 24.15 -20.27
N VAL A 87 1.98 25.48 -20.36
CA VAL A 87 0.88 26.23 -20.98
C VAL A 87 1.48 27.11 -22.06
N ASN A 88 1.05 26.92 -23.31
CA ASN A 88 1.54 27.67 -24.46
C ASN A 88 3.09 27.70 -24.55
N GLY A 89 3.77 26.58 -24.28
CA GLY A 89 5.23 26.48 -24.32
C GLY A 89 5.97 26.92 -23.06
N ARG A 90 5.28 27.42 -22.03
CA ARG A 90 5.90 27.90 -20.79
C ARG A 90 5.64 26.91 -19.65
N LEU A 91 6.69 26.55 -18.90
CA LEU A 91 6.56 25.74 -17.70
C LEU A 91 5.76 26.52 -16.64
N ALA A 92 4.64 25.94 -16.22
CA ALA A 92 3.72 26.52 -15.24
C ALA A 92 3.86 25.86 -13.86
N GLY A 93 4.24 24.58 -13.80
CA GLY A 93 4.48 23.89 -12.53
C GLY A 93 4.97 22.46 -12.72
N GLU A 94 5.41 21.84 -11.63
CA GLU A 94 5.95 20.48 -11.60
C GLU A 94 5.61 19.74 -10.30
N SER A 95 5.73 18.42 -10.32
CA SER A 95 5.67 17.57 -9.13
C SER A 95 6.55 16.34 -9.30
N ARG A 96 7.27 15.98 -8.24
CA ARG A 96 8.09 14.75 -8.13
C ARG A 96 7.46 13.73 -7.18
N CYS A 97 6.17 13.85 -6.92
CA CYS A 97 5.41 12.99 -6.00
C CYS A 97 4.38 12.17 -6.79
N GLY A 98 4.79 10.98 -7.24
CA GLY A 98 4.03 10.17 -8.20
C GLY A 98 2.64 9.70 -7.74
N TYR A 99 2.33 9.82 -6.45
CA TYR A 99 1.10 9.33 -5.81
C TYR A 99 0.25 10.40 -5.15
N ALA A 100 0.73 11.65 -5.16
CA ALA A 100 0.06 12.77 -4.56
C ALA A 100 -0.57 13.66 -5.63
N MET A 101 -1.67 14.32 -5.25
CA MET A 101 -2.23 15.40 -6.05
C MET A 101 -1.31 16.61 -6.01
N PHE A 102 -1.30 17.40 -7.07
CA PHE A 102 -0.70 18.74 -7.06
C PHE A 102 -1.51 19.72 -7.92
N ARG A 103 -1.37 21.01 -7.64
CA ARG A 103 -2.08 22.09 -8.32
C ARG A 103 -1.12 23.10 -8.94
N VAL A 104 -1.50 23.62 -10.08
CA VAL A 104 -0.75 24.64 -10.83
C VAL A 104 -1.68 25.80 -11.15
N LEU A 105 -1.29 27.03 -10.78
CA LEU A 105 -2.01 28.24 -11.17
C LEU A 105 -1.75 28.52 -12.66
N LEU A 106 -2.80 28.44 -13.47
CA LEU A 106 -2.72 28.60 -14.93
C LEU A 106 -2.86 30.04 -15.39
N THR A 107 -3.66 30.88 -14.71
CA THR A 107 -4.04 32.23 -15.18
C THR A 107 -2.86 33.05 -15.72
N PRO A 108 -1.67 33.10 -15.08
CA PRO A 108 -0.52 33.87 -15.58
C PRO A 108 0.01 33.44 -16.96
N TYR A 109 -0.36 32.25 -17.43
CA TYR A 109 0.12 31.64 -18.67
C TYR A 109 -0.95 31.54 -19.76
N LEU A 110 -2.22 31.84 -19.42
CA LEU A 110 -3.35 31.78 -20.33
C LEU A 110 -3.49 33.08 -21.13
N LYS A 111 -4.09 32.96 -22.31
CA LYS A 111 -4.51 34.07 -23.18
C LYS A 111 -5.96 33.88 -23.61
N GLU A 112 -6.59 34.93 -24.11
CA GLU A 112 -7.92 34.82 -24.71
C GLU A 112 -7.88 33.87 -25.92
N GLY A 113 -8.91 33.05 -26.06
CA GLY A 113 -9.07 32.07 -27.14
C GLY A 113 -8.37 30.75 -26.85
N GLU A 114 -7.71 30.18 -27.86
CA GLU A 114 -7.10 28.85 -27.78
C GLU A 114 -5.80 28.85 -26.97
N ASN A 115 -5.72 27.92 -26.01
CA ASN A 115 -4.55 27.62 -25.21
C ASN A 115 -4.21 26.14 -25.36
N LEU A 116 -2.91 25.83 -25.37
CA LEU A 116 -2.43 24.46 -25.34
C LEU A 116 -1.91 24.14 -23.94
N ILE A 117 -2.50 23.14 -23.31
CA ILE A 117 -1.98 22.51 -22.09
C ILE A 117 -1.21 21.27 -22.52
N ALA A 118 0.07 21.19 -22.17
CA ALA A 118 0.91 20.02 -22.40
C ALA A 118 1.45 19.52 -21.06
N ILE A 119 1.36 18.22 -20.80
CA ILE A 119 1.86 17.60 -19.58
C ILE A 119 2.85 16.51 -20.00
N GLN A 120 4.11 16.68 -19.63
CA GLN A 120 5.11 15.63 -19.73
C GLN A 120 5.06 14.80 -18.45
N VAL A 121 5.00 13.48 -18.59
CA VAL A 121 5.02 12.54 -17.46
C VAL A 121 6.16 11.55 -17.65
N ASP A 122 6.95 11.34 -16.60
CA ASP A 122 8.16 10.52 -16.64
C ASP A 122 8.19 9.49 -15.50
N ASN A 123 8.29 8.20 -15.86
CA ASN A 123 8.47 7.10 -14.90
C ASN A 123 9.83 6.39 -15.07
N ARG A 124 10.80 6.98 -15.77
CA ARG A 124 12.19 6.50 -15.80
C ARG A 124 12.75 6.36 -14.39
N GLN A 125 13.86 5.63 -14.27
CA GLN A 125 14.55 5.52 -13.01
C GLN A 125 15.23 6.85 -12.67
N HIS A 126 14.89 7.40 -11.51
CA HIS A 126 15.48 8.61 -10.95
C HIS A 126 15.96 8.27 -9.55
N ASN A 127 17.25 8.42 -9.28
CA ASN A 127 17.85 8.02 -8.00
C ASN A 127 17.44 8.90 -6.81
N GLU A 128 16.61 9.92 -7.02
CA GLU A 128 16.13 10.87 -6.00
C GLU A 128 14.60 10.86 -5.84
N VAL A 129 13.86 10.05 -6.64
CA VAL A 129 12.39 10.05 -6.62
C VAL A 129 11.89 8.67 -6.25
N PHE A 130 11.34 8.57 -5.04
CA PHE A 130 10.82 7.33 -4.50
C PHE A 130 9.50 6.92 -5.16
N PRO A 131 9.25 5.61 -5.40
CA PRO A 131 10.08 4.45 -5.03
C PRO A 131 11.29 4.23 -5.97
N LEU A 132 12.41 3.80 -5.39
CA LEU A 132 13.64 3.47 -6.13
C LEU A 132 13.70 1.98 -6.50
N MET A 133 13.36 1.11 -5.56
CA MET A 133 13.30 -0.33 -5.70
C MET A 133 12.14 -0.87 -4.88
N ALA A 134 11.24 -1.64 -5.49
CA ALA A 134 10.16 -2.32 -4.80
C ALA A 134 9.59 -3.46 -5.65
N ASP A 135 8.83 -4.34 -5.01
CA ASP A 135 8.17 -5.48 -5.65
C ASP A 135 6.78 -5.14 -6.22
N PHE A 136 6.65 -3.98 -6.88
CA PHE A 136 5.44 -3.61 -7.61
C PHE A 136 5.81 -2.76 -8.84
N THR A 137 4.95 -2.75 -9.86
CA THR A 137 5.20 -1.97 -11.08
C THR A 137 5.02 -0.47 -10.87
N PHE A 138 5.97 0.34 -11.36
CA PHE A 138 5.90 1.80 -11.33
C PHE A 138 5.18 2.32 -12.57
N TYR A 139 3.85 2.19 -12.59
CA TYR A 139 3.00 2.58 -13.70
C TYR A 139 3.13 4.07 -14.02
N GLY A 140 3.50 4.39 -15.26
CA GLY A 140 3.59 5.77 -15.72
C GLY A 140 2.30 6.29 -16.32
N GLY A 141 2.03 7.59 -16.16
CA GLY A 141 0.89 8.27 -16.77
C GLY A 141 0.11 9.20 -15.84
N LEU A 142 -0.94 9.80 -16.40
CA LEU A 142 -1.95 10.58 -15.67
C LEU A 142 -3.05 9.62 -15.20
N TYR A 143 -2.71 8.81 -14.20
CA TYR A 143 -3.52 7.66 -13.79
C TYR A 143 -4.62 7.99 -12.77
N ARG A 144 -4.80 9.27 -12.41
CA ARG A 144 -5.94 9.81 -11.67
C ARG A 144 -6.54 11.01 -12.40
N GLU A 145 -7.72 11.43 -11.96
CA GLU A 145 -8.47 12.53 -12.58
C GLU A 145 -7.68 13.84 -12.63
N VAL A 146 -7.95 14.65 -13.66
CA VAL A 146 -7.47 16.03 -13.81
C VAL A 146 -8.68 16.97 -13.80
N LYS A 147 -8.57 18.09 -13.08
CA LYS A 147 -9.66 19.07 -12.90
C LYS A 147 -9.18 20.49 -13.10
N LEU A 148 -10.07 21.36 -13.57
CA LEU A 148 -9.88 22.81 -13.58
C LEU A 148 -10.75 23.45 -12.52
N PHE A 149 -10.17 24.30 -11.68
CA PHE A 149 -10.87 25.10 -10.70
C PHE A 149 -10.87 26.57 -11.10
N TYR A 150 -12.03 27.20 -11.09
CA TYR A 150 -12.19 28.63 -11.31
C TYR A 150 -12.49 29.31 -9.97
N MET A 151 -11.55 30.12 -9.48
CA MET A 151 -11.65 30.78 -8.18
C MET A 151 -11.80 32.29 -8.36
N ASP A 152 -12.67 32.90 -7.54
CA ASP A 152 -12.74 34.35 -7.37
C ASP A 152 -11.51 34.86 -6.59
N ASP A 153 -11.28 36.18 -6.53
CA ASP A 153 -10.11 36.74 -5.81
C ASP A 153 -9.98 36.28 -4.36
N ILE A 154 -11.11 36.13 -3.66
CA ILE A 154 -11.16 35.66 -2.28
C ILE A 154 -11.66 34.21 -2.27
N HIS A 155 -10.78 33.30 -1.87
CA HIS A 155 -11.06 31.86 -1.80
C HIS A 155 -10.16 31.17 -0.76
N PHE A 156 -10.49 29.93 -0.38
CA PHE A 156 -9.56 29.14 0.44
C PHE A 156 -8.30 28.82 -0.35
N GLU A 157 -7.14 28.80 0.33
CA GLU A 157 -5.85 28.55 -0.30
C GLU A 157 -5.85 27.21 -1.06
N MET A 158 -5.37 27.24 -2.30
CA MET A 158 -5.39 26.09 -3.21
C MET A 158 -4.01 25.44 -3.36
N THR A 159 -2.94 26.12 -2.95
CA THR A 159 -1.54 25.72 -3.20
C THR A 159 -0.75 25.40 -1.94
N ASP A 160 -1.43 25.13 -0.82
CA ASP A 160 -0.81 24.75 0.44
C ASP A 160 -0.38 23.26 0.50
N ASN A 161 -0.28 22.55 -0.62
CA ASN A 161 -0.11 21.09 -0.69
C ASN A 161 -1.25 20.24 -0.09
N GLY A 162 -2.26 20.86 0.53
CA GLY A 162 -3.44 20.20 1.08
C GLY A 162 -4.53 20.00 0.03
N ARG A 163 -5.54 19.19 0.40
CA ARG A 163 -6.70 18.96 -0.46
C ARG A 163 -7.67 20.13 -0.39
N ASP A 164 -8.18 20.43 0.79
CA ASP A 164 -9.28 21.40 0.93
C ASP A 164 -8.80 22.82 1.25
N GLY A 165 -7.54 22.99 1.64
CA GLY A 165 -7.03 24.21 2.28
C GLY A 165 -7.56 24.41 3.71
N ILE A 166 -8.26 23.40 4.24
CA ILE A 166 -8.95 23.36 5.53
C ILE A 166 -8.61 22.05 6.24
N TYR A 167 -8.33 22.14 7.54
CA TYR A 167 -7.93 21.05 8.41
C TYR A 167 -8.87 20.99 9.60
N LEU A 168 -9.46 19.82 9.83
CA LEU A 168 -10.43 19.57 10.90
C LEU A 168 -9.85 18.60 11.93
N THR A 169 -9.66 19.07 13.16
CA THR A 169 -9.03 18.31 14.23
C THR A 169 -10.01 18.11 15.39
N PRO A 170 -10.72 16.96 15.44
CA PRO A 170 -11.50 16.59 16.61
C PRO A 170 -10.58 16.10 17.74
N LYS A 171 -10.71 16.69 18.93
CA LYS A 171 -9.92 16.32 20.11
C LYS A 171 -10.83 16.09 21.30
N LYS A 172 -10.70 14.92 21.94
CA LYS A 172 -11.45 14.64 23.17
C LYS A 172 -10.94 15.53 24.32
N LEU A 173 -11.87 16.17 25.02
CA LEU A 173 -11.62 16.91 26.25
C LEU A 173 -12.02 16.04 27.46
N GLU A 174 -12.46 16.64 28.56
CA GLU A 174 -12.96 15.90 29.72
C GLU A 174 -14.37 15.34 29.48
N GLY A 175 -14.68 14.20 30.13
CA GLY A 175 -15.98 13.56 30.07
C GLY A 175 -16.38 13.12 28.65
N ARG A 176 -17.52 13.62 28.16
CA ARG A 176 -18.09 13.32 26.84
C ARG A 176 -17.97 14.51 25.87
N THR A 177 -17.12 15.49 26.17
CA THR A 177 -16.94 16.68 25.33
C THR A 177 -15.79 16.50 24.36
N PHE A 178 -15.97 16.98 23.13
CA PHE A 178 -14.91 17.10 22.13
C PHE A 178 -14.77 18.56 21.72
N GLU A 179 -13.54 19.00 21.48
CA GLU A 179 -13.23 20.21 20.73
C GLU A 179 -13.12 19.86 19.25
N LEU A 180 -13.71 20.66 18.39
CA LEU A 180 -13.41 20.69 16.96
C LEU A 180 -12.59 21.95 16.67
N LEU A 181 -11.32 21.76 16.32
CA LEU A 181 -10.46 22.82 15.80
C LEU A 181 -10.58 22.82 14.27
N VAL A 182 -10.97 23.97 13.71
CA VAL A 182 -11.04 24.23 12.27
C VAL A 182 -9.97 25.25 11.90
N GLU A 183 -8.99 24.82 11.11
CA GLU A 183 -7.88 25.66 10.67
C GLU A 183 -7.82 25.73 9.15
N GLY A 184 -7.35 26.86 8.63
CA GLY A 184 -7.19 27.03 7.20
C GLY A 184 -6.58 28.37 6.84
N GLN A 185 -6.49 28.60 5.53
CA GLN A 185 -5.96 29.83 4.98
C GLN A 185 -6.87 30.34 3.87
N VAL A 186 -7.07 31.66 3.84
CA VAL A 186 -7.78 32.36 2.78
C VAL A 186 -6.77 33.17 1.98
N ALA A 187 -6.81 33.00 0.67
CA ALA A 187 -6.12 33.85 -0.27
C ALA A 187 -7.02 35.02 -0.66
N ASN A 188 -6.50 36.26 -0.64
CA ASN A 188 -7.13 37.41 -1.25
C ASN A 188 -6.22 37.96 -2.35
N ARG A 189 -6.60 37.72 -3.60
CA ARG A 189 -5.84 38.16 -4.78
C ARG A 189 -6.29 39.50 -5.34
N SER A 190 -7.18 40.21 -4.64
CA SER A 190 -7.57 41.58 -4.98
C SER A 190 -6.49 42.58 -4.54
N ALA A 191 -6.62 43.83 -4.99
CA ALA A 191 -5.62 44.88 -4.71
C ALA A 191 -5.64 45.39 -3.26
N MET A 192 -6.70 45.14 -2.50
CA MET A 192 -6.91 45.72 -1.16
C MET A 192 -7.46 44.68 -0.19
N PRO A 193 -7.13 44.79 1.11
CA PRO A 193 -7.78 43.95 2.11
C PRO A 193 -9.30 44.13 2.14
N GLU A 194 -10.05 43.03 2.26
CA GLU A 194 -11.51 43.05 2.36
C GLU A 194 -11.97 42.50 3.71
N LYS A 195 -12.99 43.13 4.32
CA LYS A 195 -13.58 42.60 5.56
C LYS A 195 -14.64 41.54 5.23
N GLY A 196 -14.61 40.45 5.97
CA GLY A 196 -15.59 39.39 5.85
C GLY A 196 -15.58 38.47 7.05
N GLU A 197 -16.21 37.31 6.87
CA GLU A 197 -16.31 36.29 7.91
C GLU A 197 -16.02 34.89 7.37
N ILE A 198 -15.48 34.06 8.26
CA ILE A 198 -15.48 32.61 8.11
C ILE A 198 -16.63 32.07 8.94
N ARG A 199 -17.47 31.26 8.31
CA ARG A 199 -18.55 30.54 9.00
C ARG A 199 -18.30 29.06 8.96
N VAL A 200 -18.41 28.40 10.11
CA VAL A 200 -18.33 26.94 10.25
C VAL A 200 -19.70 26.45 10.71
N ARG A 201 -20.29 25.50 9.97
CA ARG A 201 -21.50 24.77 10.39
C ARG A 201 -21.22 23.28 10.39
N LEU A 202 -21.48 22.61 11.50
CA LEU A 202 -21.43 21.16 11.61
C LEU A 202 -22.86 20.60 11.62
N GLN A 203 -23.14 19.68 10.71
CA GLN A 203 -24.43 19.02 10.58
C GLN A 203 -24.33 17.53 10.86
N ASP A 204 -25.35 17.00 11.53
CA ASP A 204 -25.52 15.56 11.71
C ASP A 204 -26.07 14.89 10.44
N GLN A 205 -26.28 13.57 10.48
CA GLN A 205 -26.76 12.81 9.33
C GLN A 205 -28.22 13.12 8.92
N ASP A 206 -29.01 13.74 9.81
CA ASP A 206 -30.37 14.21 9.54
C ASP A 206 -30.37 15.65 8.97
N GLY A 207 -29.19 16.27 8.84
CA GLY A 207 -29.00 17.64 8.35
C GLY A 207 -29.22 18.72 9.41
N ILE A 208 -29.35 18.35 10.69
CA ILE A 208 -29.52 19.28 11.79
C ILE A 208 -28.16 19.89 12.12
N THR A 209 -28.11 21.23 12.17
CA THR A 209 -26.92 21.95 12.64
C THR A 209 -26.74 21.73 14.14
N VAL A 210 -25.67 21.02 14.51
CA VAL A 210 -25.30 20.75 15.91
C VAL A 210 -24.27 21.74 16.45
N LEU A 211 -23.59 22.47 15.56
CA LEU A 211 -22.59 23.48 15.90
C LEU A 211 -22.54 24.53 14.79
N GLU A 212 -22.51 25.81 15.16
CA GLU A 212 -22.31 26.93 14.23
C GLU A 212 -21.48 28.02 14.89
N ASP A 213 -20.41 28.44 14.22
CA ASP A 213 -19.55 29.53 14.67
C ASP A 213 -19.19 30.46 13.52
N VAL A 214 -18.91 31.72 13.86
CA VAL A 214 -18.53 32.78 12.92
C VAL A 214 -17.33 33.53 13.44
N MET A 215 -16.33 33.75 12.58
CA MET A 215 -15.16 34.58 12.89
C MET A 215 -15.02 35.71 11.87
N GLN A 216 -15.03 36.95 12.36
CA GLN A 216 -14.84 38.15 11.54
C GLN A 216 -13.34 38.41 11.35
N LEU A 217 -12.92 38.65 10.12
CA LEU A 217 -11.52 38.87 9.74
C LEU A 217 -11.40 39.97 8.67
N ALA A 218 -10.21 40.56 8.57
CA ALA A 218 -9.81 41.26 7.37
C ALA A 218 -8.98 40.29 6.53
N PHE A 219 -9.45 39.98 5.32
CA PHE A 219 -8.74 39.14 4.37
C PHE A 219 -7.68 39.98 3.66
N GLU A 220 -6.45 39.88 4.14
CA GLU A 220 -5.23 40.35 3.45
C GLU A 220 -4.78 39.31 2.41
N ASP A 221 -3.64 39.53 1.71
CA ASP A 221 -3.15 38.61 0.65
C ASP A 221 -3.19 37.14 1.05
N GLN A 222 -2.79 36.87 2.29
CA GLN A 222 -2.81 35.54 2.91
C GLN A 222 -3.25 35.65 4.36
N THR A 223 -4.43 35.12 4.68
CA THR A 223 -5.01 35.21 6.03
C THR A 223 -5.23 33.82 6.60
N LYS A 224 -4.45 33.46 7.62
CA LYS A 224 -4.65 32.22 8.39
C LYS A 224 -5.75 32.40 9.42
N PHE A 225 -6.48 31.33 9.69
CA PHE A 225 -7.57 31.34 10.64
C PHE A 225 -7.62 30.03 11.45
N ALA A 226 -8.07 30.11 12.69
CA ALA A 226 -8.26 28.97 13.59
C ALA A 226 -9.47 29.20 14.49
N MET A 227 -10.47 28.32 14.40
CA MET A 227 -11.70 28.37 15.19
C MET A 227 -11.81 27.12 16.07
N ARG A 228 -12.15 27.30 17.34
CA ARG A 228 -12.31 26.21 18.32
C ARG A 228 -13.73 26.20 18.82
N SER A 229 -14.36 25.03 18.72
CA SER A 229 -15.76 24.89 19.05
C SER A 229 -15.97 23.60 19.85
N GLU A 230 -16.68 23.69 20.98
CA GLU A 230 -16.96 22.51 21.81
C GLU A 230 -18.27 21.85 21.38
N LEU A 231 -18.24 20.53 21.28
CA LEU A 231 -19.40 19.67 21.05
C LEU A 231 -19.55 18.71 22.22
N ILE A 232 -20.66 18.84 22.94
CA ILE A 232 -20.99 17.98 24.06
C ILE A 232 -21.70 16.74 23.51
N ASP A 233 -21.20 15.58 23.90
CA ASP A 233 -21.77 14.28 23.60
C ASP A 233 -21.99 13.97 22.10
N PRO A 234 -20.94 14.05 21.25
CA PRO A 234 -21.05 13.68 19.86
C PRO A 234 -21.32 12.17 19.69
N ILE A 235 -22.02 11.81 18.61
CA ILE A 235 -22.08 10.42 18.16
C ILE A 235 -20.70 10.07 17.60
N LEU A 236 -20.03 9.14 18.26
CA LEU A 236 -18.67 8.75 17.89
C LEU A 236 -18.65 7.91 16.61
N TRP A 237 -17.58 8.10 15.85
CA TRP A 237 -17.15 7.13 14.84
C TRP A 237 -16.53 5.93 15.59
N GLU A 238 -17.19 4.77 15.52
CA GLU A 238 -16.81 3.52 16.20
C GLU A 238 -16.37 2.45 15.20
N GLY A 239 -15.70 2.87 14.13
CA GLY A 239 -15.25 1.97 13.07
C GLY A 239 -16.40 1.23 12.42
N VAL A 240 -16.18 -0.03 12.03
CA VAL A 240 -17.16 -0.88 11.32
C VAL A 240 -18.46 -1.09 12.11
N VAL A 241 -18.48 -0.85 13.43
CA VAL A 241 -19.69 -0.99 14.26
C VAL A 241 -20.65 0.17 14.02
N ARG A 242 -20.13 1.40 13.93
CA ARG A 242 -20.90 2.62 13.70
C ARG A 242 -19.99 3.70 13.10
N PRO A 243 -19.84 3.75 11.77
CA PRO A 243 -18.98 4.73 11.10
C PRO A 243 -19.69 6.08 10.96
N TYR A 244 -20.03 6.71 12.09
CA TYR A 244 -20.80 7.95 12.09
C TYR A 244 -19.95 9.12 11.60
N LEU A 245 -20.44 9.84 10.59
CA LEU A 245 -19.80 11.01 10.00
C LEU A 245 -20.75 12.20 10.06
N TYR A 246 -20.25 13.31 10.59
CA TYR A 246 -20.84 14.63 10.47
C TYR A 246 -20.38 15.31 9.17
N SER A 247 -21.13 16.33 8.73
CA SER A 247 -20.74 17.20 7.61
C SER A 247 -20.38 18.59 8.12
N ALA A 248 -19.11 18.99 7.97
CA ALA A 248 -18.64 20.34 8.27
C ALA A 248 -18.65 21.20 7.00
N THR A 249 -19.47 22.25 6.99
CA THR A 249 -19.49 23.27 5.94
C THR A 249 -18.72 24.51 6.40
N ILE A 250 -17.68 24.89 5.68
CA ILE A 250 -16.84 26.06 5.97
C ILE A 250 -16.98 27.05 4.82
N GLU A 251 -17.45 28.26 5.10
CA GLU A 251 -17.77 29.30 4.11
C GLU A 251 -16.91 30.55 4.33
N VAL A 252 -16.37 31.12 3.25
CA VAL A 252 -15.81 32.48 3.25
C VAL A 252 -16.85 33.45 2.71
N ILE A 253 -17.21 34.46 3.51
CA ILE A 253 -18.32 35.36 3.20
C ILE A 253 -17.83 36.80 3.24
N VAL A 254 -18.11 37.54 2.16
CA VAL A 254 -17.75 38.95 2.02
C VAL A 254 -18.94 39.74 1.49
N GLY A 255 -19.31 40.83 2.16
CA GLY A 255 -20.47 41.63 1.80
C GLY A 255 -21.80 40.85 1.78
N GLY A 256 -21.93 39.86 2.67
CA GLY A 256 -23.11 38.98 2.77
C GLY A 256 -23.23 37.92 1.67
N ARG A 257 -22.19 37.74 0.82
CA ARG A 257 -22.16 36.73 -0.24
C ARG A 257 -21.10 35.68 0.05
N ILE A 258 -21.44 34.41 -0.12
CA ILE A 258 -20.48 33.29 -0.07
C ILE A 258 -19.57 33.38 -1.29
N ARG A 259 -18.27 33.55 -1.03
CA ARG A 259 -17.23 33.58 -2.06
C ARG A 259 -16.74 32.18 -2.39
N ASP A 260 -16.44 31.40 -1.35
CA ASP A 260 -16.02 30.01 -1.45
C ASP A 260 -16.58 29.17 -0.30
N SER A 261 -16.68 27.86 -0.51
CA SER A 261 -17.21 26.90 0.46
C SER A 261 -16.47 25.56 0.36
N ARG A 262 -16.29 24.89 1.50
CA ARG A 262 -15.86 23.49 1.60
C ARG A 262 -16.90 22.70 2.38
N ASN A 263 -17.13 21.45 1.98
CA ASN A 263 -17.95 20.51 2.73
C ASN A 263 -17.08 19.26 2.98
N ILE A 264 -16.77 19.00 4.25
CA ILE A 264 -15.78 18.00 4.66
C ILE A 264 -16.43 17.10 5.70
N SER A 265 -16.25 15.78 5.56
CA SER A 265 -16.75 14.82 6.55
C SER A 265 -15.87 14.80 7.79
N VAL A 266 -16.45 14.67 8.98
CA VAL A 266 -15.73 14.58 10.26
C VAL A 266 -16.28 13.45 11.11
N GLY A 267 -15.39 12.58 11.58
CA GLY A 267 -15.69 11.55 12.58
C GLY A 267 -15.01 11.85 13.92
N PHE A 268 -15.77 11.85 15.02
CA PHE A 268 -15.22 12.01 16.37
C PHE A 268 -14.81 10.65 16.93
N ARG A 269 -13.52 10.48 17.24
CA ARG A 269 -13.01 9.24 17.85
C ARG A 269 -11.75 9.49 18.68
N THR A 270 -11.38 8.50 19.46
CA THR A 270 -10.08 8.42 20.14
C THR A 270 -9.42 7.10 19.84
N ILE A 271 -8.09 7.11 19.73
CA ILE A 271 -7.27 5.93 19.52
C ILE A 271 -6.17 5.92 20.56
N GLU A 272 -5.93 4.74 21.14
CA GLU A 272 -4.84 4.48 22.06
C GLU A 272 -4.25 3.11 21.69
N VAL A 273 -2.93 2.96 21.80
CA VAL A 273 -2.25 1.69 21.53
C VAL A 273 -1.35 1.38 22.71
N THR A 274 -1.50 0.17 23.25
CA THR A 274 -0.77 -0.30 24.43
C THR A 274 -0.39 -1.77 24.24
N THR A 275 0.64 -2.23 24.95
CA THR A 275 1.05 -3.65 24.92
C THR A 275 0.20 -4.53 25.84
N ASP A 276 -0.43 -3.97 26.88
CA ASP A 276 -1.24 -4.69 27.86
C ASP A 276 -2.72 -4.77 27.49
N ARG A 277 -3.30 -3.73 26.87
CA ARG A 277 -4.71 -3.70 26.43
C ARG A 277 -4.90 -3.81 24.93
N GLY A 278 -3.81 -3.77 24.16
CA GLY A 278 -3.83 -3.76 22.70
C GLY A 278 -4.28 -2.40 22.14
N PHE A 279 -4.91 -2.46 20.97
CA PHE A 279 -5.40 -1.29 20.25
C PHE A 279 -6.80 -0.95 20.74
N LEU A 280 -7.01 0.31 21.09
CA LEU A 280 -8.25 0.79 21.68
C LEU A 280 -8.89 1.84 20.75
N LEU A 281 -10.12 1.59 20.33
CA LEU A 281 -10.97 2.57 19.65
C LEU A 281 -12.06 3.02 20.61
N ASN A 282 -12.07 4.31 20.95
CA ASN A 282 -13.01 4.88 21.92
C ASN A 282 -12.98 4.16 23.29
N GLY A 283 -11.78 3.73 23.71
CA GLY A 283 -11.55 3.01 24.96
C GLY A 283 -11.95 1.52 24.93
N LYS A 284 -12.40 0.99 23.79
CA LYS A 284 -12.75 -0.43 23.63
C LYS A 284 -11.64 -1.17 22.88
N PRO A 285 -11.20 -2.36 23.34
CA PRO A 285 -10.17 -3.15 22.65
C PRO A 285 -10.67 -3.67 21.31
N VAL A 286 -9.82 -3.55 20.29
CA VAL A 286 -10.08 -3.99 18.92
C VAL A 286 -8.81 -4.65 18.40
N LYS A 287 -8.90 -5.90 17.95
CA LYS A 287 -7.82 -6.53 17.17
C LYS A 287 -7.87 -5.98 15.74
N LEU A 288 -6.73 -5.56 15.19
CA LEU A 288 -6.64 -5.09 13.82
C LEU A 288 -6.61 -6.28 12.86
N ASN A 289 -7.79 -6.67 12.39
CA ASN A 289 -7.99 -7.72 11.40
C ASN A 289 -7.95 -7.06 10.02
N GLY A 290 -6.74 -6.95 9.47
CA GLY A 290 -6.49 -6.13 8.29
C GLY A 290 -5.95 -6.89 7.09
N VAL A 291 -6.00 -6.20 5.96
CA VAL A 291 -5.37 -6.61 4.71
C VAL A 291 -4.61 -5.43 4.11
N CYS A 292 -3.52 -5.71 3.40
CA CYS A 292 -2.92 -4.72 2.51
C CYS A 292 -3.70 -4.65 1.20
N ARG A 293 -3.63 -3.52 0.50
CA ARG A 293 -4.23 -3.35 -0.83
C ARG A 293 -3.32 -2.50 -1.71
N HIS A 294 -2.96 -2.97 -2.90
CA HIS A 294 -2.35 -2.15 -3.96
C HIS A 294 -3.42 -1.49 -4.84
N GLN A 295 -3.08 -0.38 -5.51
CA GLN A 295 -4.05 0.42 -6.29
C GLN A 295 -4.21 0.02 -7.76
N ASP A 296 -3.80 -1.18 -8.15
CA ASP A 296 -3.93 -1.67 -9.52
C ASP A 296 -5.06 -2.67 -9.71
N PHE A 297 -5.43 -2.88 -10.97
CA PHE A 297 -6.46 -3.81 -11.40
C PHE A 297 -6.04 -4.52 -12.69
N GLY A 298 -6.45 -5.79 -12.85
CA GLY A 298 -6.10 -6.61 -14.01
C GLY A 298 -6.45 -5.96 -15.35
N GLY A 299 -5.47 -5.79 -16.23
CA GLY A 299 -5.61 -5.18 -17.55
C GLY A 299 -5.83 -3.66 -17.55
N ARG A 300 -5.70 -3.00 -16.39
CA ARG A 300 -5.84 -1.55 -16.24
C ARG A 300 -4.61 -0.87 -15.64
N GLY A 301 -3.67 -1.65 -15.08
CA GLY A 301 -2.62 -1.08 -14.22
C GLY A 301 -3.25 -0.29 -13.08
N ASN A 302 -2.67 0.86 -12.73
CA ASN A 302 -3.20 1.77 -11.70
C ASN A 302 -4.21 2.82 -12.22
N ALA A 303 -4.60 2.77 -13.50
CA ALA A 303 -5.61 3.66 -14.07
C ALA A 303 -7.03 3.14 -13.76
N ILE A 304 -7.37 3.08 -12.47
CA ILE A 304 -8.61 2.50 -11.97
C ILE A 304 -9.74 3.52 -11.81
N THR A 305 -10.98 3.08 -11.92
CA THR A 305 -12.17 3.93 -11.72
C THR A 305 -12.72 3.79 -10.30
N LYS A 306 -13.71 4.62 -9.97
CA LYS A 306 -14.44 4.52 -8.69
C LYS A 306 -15.15 3.19 -8.54
N GLU A 307 -15.64 2.60 -9.62
CA GLU A 307 -16.29 1.29 -9.62
C GLU A 307 -15.32 0.17 -9.24
N HIS A 308 -14.08 0.21 -9.74
CA HIS A 308 -13.04 -0.73 -9.29
C HIS A 308 -12.73 -0.56 -7.80
N MET A 309 -12.66 0.68 -7.31
CA MET A 309 -12.45 0.99 -5.90
C MET A 309 -13.60 0.51 -5.00
N GLU A 310 -14.86 0.67 -5.43
CA GLU A 310 -16.03 0.15 -4.73
C GLU A 310 -16.07 -1.39 -4.73
N LEU A 311 -15.66 -2.02 -5.84
CA LEU A 311 -15.53 -3.47 -5.91
C LEU A 311 -14.48 -3.98 -4.90
N ASP A 312 -13.29 -3.37 -4.88
CA ASP A 312 -12.25 -3.69 -3.90
C ASP A 312 -12.81 -3.56 -2.47
N MET A 313 -13.48 -2.44 -2.18
CA MET A 313 -14.07 -2.18 -0.86
C MET A 313 -15.15 -3.21 -0.49
N SER A 314 -15.98 -3.63 -1.46
CA SER A 314 -17.01 -4.65 -1.22
C SER A 314 -16.41 -5.99 -0.80
N LEU A 315 -15.31 -6.40 -1.45
CA LEU A 315 -14.62 -7.66 -1.16
C LEU A 315 -13.90 -7.60 0.20
N ILE A 316 -13.28 -6.46 0.52
CA ILE A 316 -12.65 -6.19 1.83
C ILE A 316 -13.68 -6.27 2.96
N ARG A 317 -14.86 -5.67 2.76
CA ARG A 317 -15.94 -5.72 3.75
C ARG A 317 -16.53 -7.13 3.88
N GLU A 318 -16.63 -7.87 2.78
CA GLU A 318 -17.19 -9.22 2.79
C GLU A 318 -16.39 -10.18 3.67
N ILE A 319 -15.05 -10.10 3.64
CA ILE A 319 -14.22 -10.90 4.54
C ILE A 319 -14.32 -10.46 6.00
N GLY A 320 -14.90 -9.29 6.29
CA GLY A 320 -15.02 -8.76 7.65
C GLY A 320 -13.78 -8.01 8.15
N ALA A 321 -12.91 -7.55 7.26
CA ALA A 321 -11.76 -6.73 7.66
C ALA A 321 -12.22 -5.44 8.35
N ASN A 322 -11.49 -5.03 9.39
CA ASN A 322 -11.75 -3.77 10.11
C ASN A 322 -10.61 -2.76 9.97
N SER A 323 -9.52 -3.14 9.31
CA SER A 323 -8.35 -2.30 9.11
C SER A 323 -7.75 -2.50 7.71
N LEU A 324 -7.11 -1.48 7.17
CA LEU A 324 -6.37 -1.52 5.91
C LEU A 324 -5.00 -0.88 6.05
N ARG A 325 -4.00 -1.52 5.45
CA ARG A 325 -2.72 -0.89 5.15
C ARG A 325 -2.66 -0.58 3.67
N LEU A 326 -2.70 0.72 3.34
CA LEU A 326 -2.69 1.19 1.96
C LEU A 326 -1.25 1.38 1.49
N ALA A 327 -0.62 0.23 1.25
CA ALA A 327 0.77 0.09 0.85
C ALA A 327 0.96 0.29 -0.67
N HIS A 328 2.07 0.84 -1.16
CA HIS A 328 3.20 1.45 -0.43
C HIS A 328 3.28 2.95 -0.73
N TYR A 329 2.13 3.60 -0.80
CA TYR A 329 2.05 4.98 -1.26
C TYR A 329 0.68 5.58 -0.94
N GLN A 330 0.58 6.90 -1.12
CA GLN A 330 -0.70 7.59 -1.03
C GLN A 330 -1.72 7.02 -2.03
N HIS A 331 -2.87 6.57 -1.53
CA HIS A 331 -3.99 6.12 -2.34
C HIS A 331 -4.90 7.28 -2.79
N ASP A 332 -5.84 6.97 -3.68
CA ASP A 332 -6.86 7.93 -4.11
C ASP A 332 -7.75 8.34 -2.92
N ASP A 333 -8.02 9.63 -2.81
CA ASP A 333 -8.88 10.22 -1.77
C ASP A 333 -10.28 9.59 -1.71
N TYR A 334 -10.81 9.18 -2.86
CA TYR A 334 -12.07 8.46 -2.91
C TYR A 334 -12.00 7.18 -2.08
N PHE A 335 -10.89 6.44 -2.14
CA PHE A 335 -10.72 5.22 -1.38
C PHE A 335 -10.60 5.48 0.13
N TYR A 336 -9.90 6.55 0.54
CA TYR A 336 -9.90 6.97 1.96
C TYR A 336 -11.30 7.38 2.44
N SER A 337 -12.08 8.05 1.59
CA SER A 337 -13.47 8.39 1.87
C SER A 337 -14.37 7.15 2.03
N LEU A 338 -14.11 6.08 1.25
CA LEU A 338 -14.77 4.79 1.46
C LEU A 338 -14.39 4.19 2.82
N CYS A 339 -13.12 4.30 3.22
CA CYS A 339 -12.67 3.83 4.52
C CYS A 339 -13.36 4.57 5.68
N ASP A 340 -13.53 5.90 5.57
CA ASP A 340 -14.29 6.68 6.54
C ASP A 340 -15.74 6.20 6.64
N ARG A 341 -16.40 6.08 5.47
CA ARG A 341 -17.81 5.71 5.35
C ARG A 341 -18.11 4.32 5.88
N TYR A 342 -17.19 3.37 5.68
CA TYR A 342 -17.38 1.98 6.06
C TYR A 342 -16.71 1.59 7.38
N GLY A 343 -16.01 2.52 8.03
CA GLY A 343 -15.51 2.31 9.37
C GLY A 343 -14.18 1.57 9.46
N LEU A 344 -13.38 1.57 8.40
CA LEU A 344 -12.08 0.91 8.38
C LEU A 344 -11.02 1.80 9.03
N LEU A 345 -10.16 1.21 9.85
CA LEU A 345 -8.96 1.87 10.37
C LEU A 345 -7.86 1.81 9.31
N VAL A 346 -7.20 2.92 9.01
CA VAL A 346 -6.23 3.00 7.91
C VAL A 346 -4.83 3.34 8.41
N TRP A 347 -3.86 2.53 7.99
CA TRP A 347 -2.45 2.88 7.91
C TRP A 347 -2.19 3.37 6.48
N ALA A 348 -1.87 4.66 6.35
CA ALA A 348 -1.44 5.27 5.08
C ALA A 348 0.06 5.55 5.11
N GLU A 349 0.78 5.36 3.99
CA GLU A 349 2.24 5.47 3.96
C GLU A 349 2.80 6.09 2.68
N ILE A 350 4.07 6.49 2.75
CA ILE A 350 4.86 6.98 1.61
C ILE A 350 5.72 5.85 1.01
N PRO A 351 6.16 5.97 -0.26
CA PRO A 351 7.02 4.96 -0.90
C PRO A 351 8.50 5.06 -0.50
N PHE A 352 8.81 5.41 0.75
CA PHE A 352 10.17 5.32 1.28
C PHE A 352 10.47 3.84 1.62
N ILE A 353 10.86 3.09 0.59
CA ILE A 353 10.86 1.63 0.58
C ILE A 353 12.17 1.04 0.06
N SER A 354 12.58 -0.09 0.64
CA SER A 354 13.74 -0.93 0.30
C SER A 354 15.09 -0.25 0.47
N ILE A 355 15.40 0.79 -0.31
CA ILE A 355 16.73 1.41 -0.33
C ILE A 355 16.63 2.92 -0.12
N PRO A 356 17.53 3.52 0.67
CA PRO A 356 17.65 4.97 0.72
C PRO A 356 18.25 5.51 -0.59
N SER A 357 18.05 6.80 -0.84
CA SER A 357 18.67 7.49 -1.98
C SER A 357 20.12 7.85 -1.66
N ALA A 358 21.05 7.50 -2.55
CA ALA A 358 22.43 7.97 -2.48
C ALA A 358 22.61 9.42 -3.00
N GLN A 359 21.66 9.93 -3.80
CA GLN A 359 21.73 11.26 -4.43
C GLN A 359 20.88 12.31 -3.69
N ASP A 360 19.91 11.88 -2.89
CA ASP A 360 19.11 12.69 -1.98
C ASP A 360 19.32 12.22 -0.53
N PRO A 361 20.52 12.42 0.05
CA PRO A 361 20.79 11.99 1.44
C PRO A 361 19.82 12.64 2.43
N GLU A 362 19.38 13.86 2.16
CA GLU A 362 18.42 14.54 3.05
C GLU A 362 17.00 13.98 2.96
N SER A 363 16.73 13.00 2.08
CA SER A 363 15.42 12.38 1.87
C SER A 363 14.31 13.40 1.61
N ARG A 364 14.64 14.51 0.91
CA ARG A 364 13.72 15.61 0.60
C ARG A 364 12.50 15.14 -0.18
N ASN A 365 12.67 14.20 -1.11
CA ASN A 365 11.52 13.67 -1.84
C ASN A 365 10.58 12.87 -0.93
N ALA A 366 11.12 12.10 0.02
CA ALA A 366 10.30 11.38 1.00
C ALA A 366 9.55 12.35 1.94
N GLU A 367 10.19 13.45 2.35
CA GLU A 367 9.54 14.52 3.11
C GLU A 367 8.41 15.19 2.33
N GLU A 368 8.64 15.55 1.06
CA GLU A 368 7.61 16.17 0.22
C GLU A 368 6.42 15.22 0.02
N GLN A 369 6.67 13.93 -0.20
CA GLN A 369 5.62 12.92 -0.30
C GLN A 369 4.86 12.75 1.02
N LEU A 370 5.55 12.83 2.16
CA LEU A 370 4.94 12.73 3.49
C LEU A 370 4.08 13.95 3.82
N GLU A 371 4.55 15.15 3.48
CA GLU A 371 3.78 16.38 3.63
C GLU A 371 2.49 16.31 2.82
N LYS A 372 2.60 15.95 1.53
CA LYS A 372 1.43 15.84 0.66
C LYS A 372 0.47 14.76 1.14
N LEU A 373 0.97 13.59 1.55
CA LEU A 373 0.12 12.54 2.13
C LEU A 373 -0.67 13.06 3.34
N ILE A 374 0.04 13.61 4.33
CA ILE A 374 -0.59 14.04 5.59
C ILE A 374 -1.58 15.17 5.34
N LYS A 375 -1.20 16.19 4.56
CA LYS A 375 -2.06 17.36 4.33
C LYS A 375 -3.25 17.06 3.42
N GLN A 376 -3.10 16.18 2.44
CA GLN A 376 -4.20 15.82 1.53
C GLN A 376 -5.18 14.84 2.15
N ALA A 377 -4.70 13.99 3.07
CA ALA A 377 -5.51 12.98 3.72
C ALA A 377 -5.87 13.34 5.18
N TYR A 378 -5.54 14.56 5.63
CA TYR A 378 -5.65 15.00 7.03
C TYR A 378 -7.04 14.81 7.63
N ASN A 379 -8.07 15.09 6.82
CA ASN A 379 -9.46 15.11 7.27
C ASN A 379 -10.10 13.71 7.34
N HIS A 380 -9.42 12.65 6.88
CA HIS A 380 -9.93 11.29 6.96
C HIS A 380 -9.82 10.74 8.38
N CYS A 381 -10.97 10.52 9.01
CA CYS A 381 -11.05 9.97 10.37
C CYS A 381 -10.60 8.50 10.43
N SER A 382 -10.69 7.78 9.32
CA SER A 382 -10.25 6.39 9.15
C SER A 382 -8.76 6.22 9.39
N ILE A 383 -7.94 7.20 8.99
CA ILE A 383 -6.48 7.14 9.13
C ILE A 383 -6.10 7.28 10.61
N TYR A 384 -5.47 6.25 11.16
CA TYR A 384 -5.00 6.24 12.54
C TYR A 384 -3.49 6.40 12.68
N CYS A 385 -2.73 6.05 11.64
CA CYS A 385 -1.28 6.21 11.64
C CYS A 385 -0.70 6.55 10.26
N TRP A 386 0.47 7.20 10.29
CA TRP A 386 1.30 7.54 9.13
C TRP A 386 2.53 6.64 9.08
N GLY A 387 2.64 5.83 8.03
CA GLY A 387 3.79 4.98 7.75
C GLY A 387 4.95 5.76 7.15
N VAL A 388 6.11 5.73 7.80
CA VAL A 388 7.28 6.51 7.38
C VAL A 388 8.27 5.73 6.52
N GLN A 389 8.28 4.39 6.61
CA GLN A 389 9.19 3.52 5.84
C GLN A 389 8.65 2.08 5.72
N ASN A 390 9.07 1.38 4.66
CA ASN A 390 8.91 -0.07 4.52
C ASN A 390 10.23 -0.74 4.12
N GLU A 391 10.72 -1.69 4.91
CA GLU A 391 11.92 -2.51 4.62
C GLU A 391 13.13 -1.69 4.16
N ILE A 392 13.27 -0.44 4.60
CA ILE A 392 14.30 0.49 4.11
C ILE A 392 15.73 0.02 4.44
N THR A 393 15.85 -0.94 5.35
CA THR A 393 17.11 -1.57 5.76
C THR A 393 17.44 -2.84 4.98
N ILE A 394 16.67 -3.20 3.93
CA ILE A 394 16.94 -4.44 3.15
C ILE A 394 18.35 -4.42 2.58
N ALA A 395 18.78 -3.31 1.97
CA ALA A 395 20.11 -3.20 1.37
C ALA A 395 21.16 -2.65 2.34
N VAL A 396 20.79 -1.69 3.19
CA VAL A 396 21.74 -0.98 4.06
C VAL A 396 21.09 -0.48 5.34
N GLU A 397 21.76 -0.71 6.47
CA GLU A 397 21.42 -0.16 7.77
C GLU A 397 22.66 0.55 8.33
N ASN A 398 22.62 1.88 8.35
CA ASN A 398 23.71 2.72 8.84
C ASN A 398 23.15 4.00 9.49
N GLU A 399 24.02 4.82 10.08
CA GLU A 399 23.60 6.07 10.74
C GLU A 399 22.76 6.98 9.83
N HIS A 400 23.02 6.97 8.52
CA HIS A 400 22.26 7.74 7.56
C HIS A 400 20.81 7.25 7.47
N THR A 401 20.59 5.95 7.25
CA THR A 401 19.25 5.35 7.24
C THR A 401 18.48 5.66 8.53
N HIS A 402 19.14 5.54 9.69
CA HIS A 402 18.52 5.86 10.98
C HIS A 402 18.11 7.33 11.09
N ARG A 403 18.99 8.26 10.67
CA ARG A 403 18.69 9.70 10.69
C ARG A 403 17.52 10.04 9.78
N SER A 404 17.43 9.44 8.59
CA SER A 404 16.31 9.66 7.66
C SER A 404 14.98 9.19 8.24
N ILE A 405 14.92 7.99 8.83
CA ILE A 405 13.70 7.50 9.49
C ILE A 405 13.27 8.45 10.61
N GLN A 406 14.19 8.80 11.52
CA GLN A 406 13.87 9.70 12.63
C GLN A 406 13.45 11.10 12.17
N LYS A 407 14.02 11.59 11.06
CA LYS A 407 13.64 12.87 10.45
C LYS A 407 12.20 12.82 9.94
N LEU A 408 11.83 11.77 9.20
CA LEU A 408 10.46 11.55 8.74
C LEU A 408 9.46 11.39 9.89
N VAL A 409 9.82 10.68 10.96
CA VAL A 409 8.97 10.58 12.17
C VAL A 409 8.73 11.96 12.79
N ARG A 410 9.79 12.75 13.00
CA ARG A 410 9.65 14.11 13.55
C ARG A 410 8.80 15.00 12.63
N TYR A 411 8.97 14.85 11.32
CA TYR A 411 8.21 15.62 10.34
C TYR A 411 6.72 15.26 10.33
N ALA A 412 6.39 13.95 10.36
CA ALA A 412 5.02 13.49 10.51
C ALA A 412 4.35 14.05 11.78
N ARG A 413 5.04 13.97 12.93
CA ARG A 413 4.52 14.51 14.21
C ARG A 413 4.36 16.03 14.21
N ALA A 414 5.22 16.75 13.48
CA ALA A 414 5.11 18.20 13.33
C ALA A 414 3.90 18.61 12.47
N LEU A 415 3.57 17.81 11.45
CA LEU A 415 2.43 18.04 10.57
C LEU A 415 1.10 17.58 11.19
N ASP A 416 1.11 16.45 11.92
CA ASP A 416 -0.06 15.90 12.58
C ASP A 416 0.30 15.22 13.91
N PRO A 417 0.24 15.96 15.03
CA PRO A 417 0.53 15.42 16.35
C PRO A 417 -0.60 14.53 16.92
N ASN A 418 -1.74 14.40 16.23
CA ASN A 418 -2.92 13.70 16.75
C ASN A 418 -3.05 12.26 16.22
N ARG A 419 -2.15 11.84 15.31
CA ARG A 419 -2.09 10.47 14.78
C ARG A 419 -0.75 9.83 15.10
N LEU A 420 -0.77 8.51 15.14
CA LEU A 420 0.42 7.71 15.41
C LEU A 420 1.37 7.72 14.21
N THR A 421 2.64 7.48 14.46
CA THR A 421 3.61 7.11 13.42
C THR A 421 3.82 5.60 13.43
N ALA A 422 4.00 5.02 12.26
CA ALA A 422 4.25 3.59 12.09
C ALA A 422 5.41 3.32 11.11
N GLN A 423 5.98 2.14 11.19
CA GLN A 423 7.02 1.66 10.27
C GLN A 423 6.86 0.16 10.00
N ALA A 424 7.32 -0.33 8.85
CA ALA A 424 7.35 -1.75 8.54
C ALA A 424 8.79 -2.22 8.37
N ASN A 425 9.30 -2.99 9.33
CA ASN A 425 10.65 -3.54 9.32
C ASN A 425 10.70 -4.83 8.50
N ILE A 426 11.83 -5.05 7.82
CA ILE A 426 12.15 -6.36 7.26
C ILE A 426 12.46 -7.35 8.38
N TYR A 427 12.25 -8.65 8.12
CA TYR A 427 12.42 -9.74 9.08
C TYR A 427 13.77 -9.75 9.82
N SER A 428 14.84 -9.29 9.17
CA SER A 428 16.21 -9.31 9.66
C SER A 428 16.55 -8.18 10.64
N VAL A 429 15.64 -7.24 10.88
CA VAL A 429 15.84 -6.25 11.95
C VAL A 429 15.74 -6.95 13.29
N GLU A 430 16.84 -6.94 14.05
CA GLU A 430 16.96 -7.58 15.36
C GLU A 430 15.91 -7.08 16.35
N ASN A 431 15.55 -7.93 17.31
CA ASN A 431 14.55 -7.63 18.34
C ASN A 431 14.95 -6.44 19.20
N GLU A 432 16.22 -6.39 19.59
CA GLU A 432 16.79 -5.36 20.45
C GLU A 432 17.11 -4.06 19.68
N SER A 433 16.93 -4.05 18.35
CA SER A 433 17.29 -2.88 17.54
C SER A 433 16.59 -1.61 17.99
N VAL A 434 17.35 -0.53 18.06
CA VAL A 434 16.84 0.80 18.42
C VAL A 434 15.81 1.31 17.39
N ILE A 435 15.83 0.80 16.15
CA ILE A 435 14.84 1.14 15.12
C ILE A 435 13.42 0.84 15.62
N ASN A 436 13.24 -0.20 16.44
CA ASN A 436 11.96 -0.59 17.03
C ASN A 436 11.38 0.44 18.02
N ARG A 437 12.04 1.59 18.23
CA ARG A 437 11.57 2.64 19.15
C ARG A 437 11.41 4.00 18.48
N TYR A 438 11.56 4.08 17.15
CA TYR A 438 11.45 5.34 16.43
C TYR A 438 10.01 5.79 16.23
N THR A 439 9.09 4.84 16.06
CA THR A 439 7.66 5.09 15.81
C THR A 439 6.79 4.63 16.97
N ASP A 440 5.53 5.04 16.97
CA ASP A 440 4.56 4.69 18.01
C ASP A 440 4.02 3.25 17.85
N LEU A 441 4.05 2.73 16.62
CA LEU A 441 3.64 1.37 16.27
C LEU A 441 4.69 0.70 15.36
N VAL A 442 5.23 -0.44 15.78
CA VAL A 442 6.25 -1.17 15.02
C VAL A 442 5.63 -2.33 14.27
N GLY A 443 5.73 -2.26 12.94
CA GLY A 443 5.40 -3.33 12.01
C GLY A 443 6.60 -4.21 11.69
N TYR A 444 6.37 -5.51 11.54
CA TYR A 444 7.31 -6.42 10.87
C TYR A 444 6.64 -7.15 9.69
N ASN A 445 7.37 -7.24 8.59
CA ASN A 445 7.01 -8.06 7.43
C ASN A 445 7.56 -9.48 7.64
N LEU A 446 6.69 -10.44 7.98
CA LEU A 446 7.09 -11.79 8.36
C LEU A 446 6.43 -12.87 7.47
N TYR A 447 7.27 -13.72 6.89
CA TYR A 447 6.95 -14.73 5.88
C TYR A 447 7.45 -16.13 6.30
N TYR A 448 7.34 -16.43 7.59
CA TYR A 448 7.72 -17.71 8.19
C TYR A 448 6.95 -18.87 7.55
N GLY A 449 7.67 -19.87 7.02
CA GLY A 449 7.10 -20.94 6.21
C GLY A 449 6.93 -20.60 4.73
N TRP A 450 7.52 -19.51 4.22
CA TRP A 450 7.55 -19.24 2.78
C TRP A 450 8.95 -18.89 2.28
N TYR A 451 9.55 -17.86 2.87
CA TYR A 451 10.91 -17.43 2.55
C TYR A 451 11.95 -17.94 3.53
N TYR A 452 11.55 -18.26 4.76
CA TYR A 452 12.43 -18.73 5.82
C TYR A 452 11.63 -19.48 6.89
N GLY A 453 12.30 -20.34 7.66
CA GLY A 453 11.72 -21.08 8.78
C GLY A 453 10.47 -21.91 8.42
N GLU A 454 9.75 -22.33 9.44
CA GLU A 454 8.46 -23.00 9.34
C GLU A 454 7.31 -22.07 9.73
N ILE A 455 6.08 -22.39 9.31
CA ILE A 455 4.90 -21.56 9.59
C ILE A 455 4.72 -21.32 11.11
N LYS A 456 5.06 -22.31 11.93
CA LYS A 456 4.92 -22.27 13.40
C LYS A 456 5.87 -21.27 14.06
N ASP A 457 7.01 -20.98 13.45
CA ASP A 457 8.04 -20.10 14.01
C ASP A 457 7.57 -18.64 14.16
N LEU A 458 6.48 -18.25 13.47
CA LEU A 458 5.87 -16.93 13.61
C LEU A 458 5.44 -16.65 15.07
N ALA A 459 4.92 -17.66 15.75
CA ALA A 459 4.50 -17.56 17.14
C ALA A 459 5.70 -17.27 18.06
N ASP A 460 6.78 -18.02 17.88
CA ASP A 460 8.03 -17.87 18.64
C ASP A 460 8.68 -16.52 18.35
N ARG A 461 8.63 -16.05 17.10
CA ARG A 461 9.12 -14.73 16.70
C ARG A 461 8.43 -13.60 17.46
N PHE A 462 7.10 -13.69 17.65
CA PHE A 462 6.34 -12.70 18.41
C PHE A 462 6.70 -12.71 19.90
N ASP A 463 6.80 -13.89 20.50
CA ASP A 463 7.12 -14.03 21.92
C ASP A 463 8.53 -13.52 22.21
N ALA A 464 9.50 -13.85 21.35
CA ALA A 464 10.86 -13.35 21.45
C ALA A 464 10.94 -11.82 21.32
N PHE A 465 10.20 -11.21 20.39
CA PHE A 465 10.15 -9.75 20.26
C PHE A 465 9.58 -9.11 21.52
N HIS A 466 8.45 -9.61 22.03
CA HIS A 466 7.80 -9.02 23.20
C HIS A 466 8.67 -9.17 24.46
N GLN A 467 9.40 -10.28 24.60
CA GLN A 467 10.37 -10.44 25.66
C GLN A 467 11.50 -9.39 25.59
N ALA A 468 11.99 -9.08 24.40
CA ALA A 468 13.05 -8.09 24.19
C ALA A 468 12.55 -6.63 24.31
N GLN A 469 11.30 -6.37 23.89
CA GLN A 469 10.71 -5.03 23.78
C GLN A 469 9.28 -5.00 24.38
N PRO A 470 9.12 -5.19 25.71
CA PRO A 470 7.80 -5.39 26.34
C PRO A 470 6.85 -4.18 26.23
N ASP A 471 7.40 -2.98 26.04
CA ASP A 471 6.64 -1.73 25.96
C ASP A 471 6.44 -1.23 24.52
N VAL A 472 6.88 -1.98 23.51
CA VAL A 472 6.74 -1.60 22.09
C VAL A 472 5.52 -2.28 21.48
N PRO A 473 4.51 -1.52 21.01
CA PRO A 473 3.36 -2.11 20.32
C PRO A 473 3.77 -2.76 18.99
N LEU A 474 3.56 -4.07 18.89
CA LEU A 474 3.91 -4.87 17.72
C LEU A 474 2.69 -5.12 16.82
N ILE A 475 2.84 -4.92 15.52
CA ILE A 475 1.86 -5.32 14.50
C ILE A 475 2.54 -6.15 13.40
N LEU A 476 1.82 -7.14 12.85
CA LEU A 476 2.31 -7.89 11.70
C LEU A 476 1.97 -7.10 10.42
N SER A 477 2.92 -6.33 9.89
CA SER A 477 2.65 -5.39 8.78
C SER A 477 2.50 -6.07 7.43
N GLU A 478 3.07 -7.27 7.25
CA GLU A 478 2.85 -8.16 6.10
C GLU A 478 3.00 -9.63 6.48
N TYR A 479 2.15 -10.48 5.91
CA TYR A 479 2.28 -11.94 5.89
C TYR A 479 1.42 -12.53 4.76
N GLY A 480 1.96 -13.50 4.02
CA GLY A 480 1.21 -14.19 2.98
C GLY A 480 2.12 -15.01 2.06
N VAL A 481 1.53 -15.87 1.23
CA VAL A 481 2.27 -16.81 0.38
C VAL A 481 1.74 -16.79 -1.03
N ASP A 482 2.62 -16.91 -2.03
CA ASP A 482 2.19 -16.90 -3.41
C ASP A 482 1.37 -18.16 -3.68
N THR A 483 0.25 -18.00 -4.38
CA THR A 483 -0.71 -19.07 -4.60
C THR A 483 -1.32 -18.95 -5.97
N ASN A 484 -1.12 -19.99 -6.78
CA ASN A 484 -1.74 -20.11 -8.08
C ASN A 484 -2.95 -21.06 -7.96
N PRO A 485 -4.19 -20.59 -8.20
CA PRO A 485 -5.41 -21.39 -8.05
C PRO A 485 -5.51 -22.62 -8.97
N LYS A 486 -4.53 -22.85 -9.85
CA LYS A 486 -4.40 -24.05 -10.68
C LYS A 486 -3.75 -25.21 -9.95
N TYR A 487 -2.96 -24.95 -8.91
CA TYR A 487 -2.15 -25.98 -8.26
C TYR A 487 -2.82 -26.50 -6.99
N HIS A 488 -2.78 -27.82 -6.83
CA HIS A 488 -3.42 -28.53 -5.73
C HIS A 488 -2.60 -29.72 -5.23
N SER A 489 -2.66 -29.98 -3.93
CA SER A 489 -1.94 -31.10 -3.31
C SER A 489 -2.68 -31.69 -2.10
N TYR A 490 -2.57 -33.00 -1.93
CA TYR A 490 -2.99 -33.71 -0.69
C TYR A 490 -2.06 -33.43 0.47
N THR A 491 -0.80 -33.13 0.15
CA THR A 491 0.28 -32.88 1.10
C THR A 491 0.92 -31.55 0.73
N PRO A 492 0.23 -30.43 0.98
CA PRO A 492 0.74 -29.11 0.62
C PRO A 492 2.07 -28.83 1.31
N GLN A 493 3.02 -28.26 0.56
CA GLN A 493 4.40 -27.97 0.99
C GLN A 493 4.79 -26.54 0.64
N VAL A 494 5.82 -26.03 1.33
CA VAL A 494 6.39 -24.72 1.03
C VAL A 494 6.79 -24.62 -0.45
N GLN A 495 6.39 -23.52 -1.10
CA GLN A 495 6.67 -23.23 -2.51
C GLN A 495 6.15 -24.26 -3.53
N ASP A 496 5.10 -25.01 -3.20
CA ASP A 496 4.29 -25.72 -4.21
C ASP A 496 3.20 -24.84 -4.85
N TYR A 497 2.99 -23.64 -4.28
CA TYR A 497 2.04 -22.60 -4.73
C TYR A 497 0.57 -23.04 -4.70
N THR A 498 0.24 -24.07 -3.94
CA THR A 498 -1.11 -24.64 -3.84
C THR A 498 -2.03 -23.80 -2.95
N GLU A 499 -3.34 -23.83 -3.25
CA GLU A 499 -4.33 -23.19 -2.37
C GLU A 499 -4.40 -23.85 -0.99
N GLU A 500 -4.17 -25.16 -0.92
CA GLU A 500 -4.15 -25.89 0.34
C GLU A 500 -3.01 -25.41 1.25
N TYR A 501 -1.83 -25.08 0.69
CA TYR A 501 -0.75 -24.46 1.47
C TYR A 501 -1.12 -23.06 1.96
N GLN A 502 -1.76 -22.25 1.10
CA GLN A 502 -2.23 -20.91 1.46
C GLN A 502 -3.17 -20.94 2.67
N LEU A 503 -4.08 -21.92 2.72
CA LEU A 503 -4.99 -22.14 3.85
C LEU A 503 -4.24 -22.49 5.13
N LEU A 504 -3.28 -23.42 5.07
CA LEU A 504 -2.49 -23.81 6.24
C LEU A 504 -1.69 -22.63 6.81
N PHE A 505 -1.04 -21.87 5.91
CA PHE A 505 -0.26 -20.69 6.28
C PHE A 505 -1.11 -19.64 6.99
N HIS A 506 -2.22 -19.22 6.37
CA HIS A 506 -3.05 -18.16 6.94
C HIS A 506 -3.76 -18.60 8.22
N ARG A 507 -4.17 -19.87 8.32
CA ARG A 507 -4.77 -20.40 9.55
C ARG A 507 -3.79 -20.27 10.73
N ASN A 508 -2.55 -20.71 10.56
CA ASN A 508 -1.53 -20.57 11.59
C ASN A 508 -1.29 -19.11 11.96
N ALA A 509 -1.20 -18.20 10.98
CA ALA A 509 -0.98 -16.79 11.25
C ALA A 509 -2.13 -16.15 12.06
N ILE A 510 -3.38 -16.46 11.72
CA ILE A 510 -4.56 -16.02 12.48
C ILE A 510 -4.50 -16.54 13.92
N GLU A 511 -4.22 -17.82 14.12
CA GLU A 511 -4.12 -18.46 15.45
C GLU A 511 -2.96 -17.87 16.27
N ALA A 512 -1.80 -17.66 15.65
CA ALA A 512 -0.62 -17.07 16.30
C ALA A 512 -0.88 -15.64 16.78
N MET A 513 -1.54 -14.82 15.96
CA MET A 513 -1.88 -13.44 16.34
C MET A 513 -3.01 -13.39 17.36
N SER A 514 -4.10 -14.13 17.15
CA SER A 514 -5.31 -14.06 18.00
C SER A 514 -5.06 -14.52 19.44
N SER A 515 -4.11 -15.43 19.65
CA SER A 515 -3.70 -15.92 20.98
C SER A 515 -2.79 -14.96 21.76
N ARG A 516 -2.31 -13.86 21.15
CA ARG A 516 -1.35 -12.92 21.76
C ARG A 516 -1.90 -11.49 21.81
N LEU A 517 -2.25 -11.02 23.00
CA LEU A 517 -2.84 -9.69 23.18
C LEU A 517 -1.90 -8.54 22.81
N PHE A 518 -0.59 -8.67 23.08
CA PHE A 518 0.42 -7.65 22.78
C PHE A 518 0.65 -7.43 21.28
N VAL A 519 0.24 -8.38 20.44
CA VAL A 519 0.21 -8.22 18.98
C VAL A 519 -1.06 -7.46 18.63
N GLN A 520 -0.95 -6.26 18.06
CA GLN A 520 -2.10 -5.39 17.77
C GLN A 520 -3.04 -5.98 16.71
N GLY A 521 -2.53 -6.88 15.88
CA GLY A 521 -3.21 -7.50 14.75
C GLY A 521 -2.24 -7.70 13.59
N GLY A 522 -2.75 -7.72 12.37
CA GLY A 522 -1.90 -7.82 11.20
C GLY A 522 -2.60 -7.54 9.88
N TYR A 523 -1.78 -7.39 8.84
CA TYR A 523 -2.21 -7.12 7.48
C TYR A 523 -1.78 -8.24 6.54
N VAL A 524 -2.77 -8.93 5.99
CA VAL A 524 -2.53 -9.94 4.95
C VAL A 524 -1.83 -9.27 3.77
N TRP A 525 -0.68 -9.81 3.36
CA TRP A 525 -0.02 -9.46 2.11
C TRP A 525 -0.40 -10.51 1.06
N ASN A 526 -1.40 -10.27 0.21
CA ASN A 526 -2.18 -9.04 0.03
C ASN A 526 -3.69 -9.38 -0.07
N MET A 527 -4.58 -8.40 -0.08
CA MET A 527 -5.99 -8.65 -0.39
C MET A 527 -6.18 -9.18 -1.82
N PHE A 528 -5.44 -8.60 -2.77
CA PHE A 528 -5.54 -8.90 -4.19
C PHE A 528 -4.17 -9.25 -4.76
N ASP A 529 -4.12 -10.17 -5.73
CA ASP A 529 -2.94 -10.30 -6.58
C ASP A 529 -2.72 -8.97 -7.31
N PHE A 530 -1.47 -8.62 -7.60
CA PHE A 530 -1.12 -7.31 -8.16
C PHE A 530 0.08 -7.40 -9.12
N GLY A 531 0.25 -6.36 -9.94
CA GLY A 531 1.31 -6.28 -10.93
C GLY A 531 2.69 -6.04 -10.32
N SER A 532 3.61 -6.97 -10.59
CA SER A 532 5.04 -6.84 -10.33
C SER A 532 5.79 -7.33 -11.55
N ALA A 533 6.10 -6.41 -12.46
CA ALA A 533 6.64 -6.71 -13.80
C ALA A 533 7.92 -7.56 -13.78
N ASN A 534 8.68 -7.55 -12.69
CA ASN A 534 9.92 -8.31 -12.54
C ASN A 534 9.72 -9.76 -12.07
N ARG A 535 8.54 -10.12 -11.54
CA ARG A 535 8.29 -11.48 -11.01
C ARG A 535 8.11 -12.53 -12.10
N ARG A 536 8.68 -13.72 -11.89
CA ARG A 536 8.64 -14.89 -12.79
C ARG A 536 8.54 -16.19 -11.97
N GLU A 537 7.49 -16.32 -11.16
CA GLU A 537 7.37 -17.40 -10.17
C GLU A 537 5.93 -17.96 -10.10
N GLY A 538 5.76 -19.15 -9.52
CA GLY A 538 4.44 -19.74 -9.29
C GLY A 538 3.63 -19.97 -10.58
N GLY A 539 4.29 -20.20 -11.72
CA GLY A 539 3.66 -20.45 -13.01
C GLY A 539 3.10 -19.23 -13.75
N GLU A 540 3.28 -18.02 -13.22
CA GLU A 540 2.85 -16.79 -13.87
C GLU A 540 4.02 -15.80 -13.98
N THR A 541 3.88 -14.78 -14.83
CA THR A 541 4.87 -13.72 -15.00
C THR A 541 4.22 -12.37 -14.76
N GLY A 542 4.98 -11.43 -14.19
CA GLY A 542 4.54 -10.04 -14.00
C GLY A 542 3.55 -9.83 -12.85
N LYS A 543 3.38 -10.81 -11.97
CA LYS A 543 2.38 -10.78 -10.89
C LYS A 543 2.97 -11.27 -9.57
N ASN A 544 2.60 -10.61 -8.49
CA ASN A 544 2.64 -11.18 -7.14
C ASN A 544 1.29 -11.87 -6.89
N GLN A 545 1.33 -13.15 -6.51
CA GLN A 545 0.18 -14.05 -6.44
C GLN A 545 -0.24 -14.34 -4.99
N LYS A 546 0.14 -13.48 -4.03
CA LYS A 546 -0.20 -13.67 -2.62
C LYS A 546 -1.62 -13.25 -2.24
N GLY A 547 -2.38 -12.71 -3.19
CA GLY A 547 -3.73 -12.22 -2.98
C GLY A 547 -4.67 -13.28 -2.42
N LEU A 548 -5.64 -12.86 -1.60
CA LEU A 548 -6.83 -13.67 -1.28
C LEU A 548 -7.80 -13.74 -2.46
N VAL A 549 -7.73 -12.76 -3.35
CA VAL A 549 -8.52 -12.65 -4.57
C VAL A 549 -7.58 -12.38 -5.75
N THR A 550 -7.92 -12.89 -6.93
CA THR A 550 -7.14 -12.66 -8.15
C THR A 550 -7.12 -11.19 -8.57
N ILE A 551 -6.14 -10.82 -9.40
CA ILE A 551 -5.86 -9.42 -9.81
C ILE A 551 -7.05 -8.74 -10.53
N ASP A 552 -7.89 -9.52 -11.21
CA ASP A 552 -9.11 -9.09 -11.90
C ASP A 552 -10.35 -9.06 -10.99
N ARG A 553 -10.18 -9.38 -9.70
CA ARG A 553 -11.24 -9.48 -8.68
C ARG A 553 -12.31 -10.54 -8.97
N ALA A 554 -12.06 -11.45 -9.91
CA ALA A 554 -13.04 -12.44 -10.35
C ALA A 554 -13.06 -13.70 -9.48
N LEU A 555 -11.90 -14.16 -8.99
CA LEU A 555 -11.77 -15.41 -8.24
C LEU A 555 -11.35 -15.13 -6.80
N LYS A 556 -12.21 -15.52 -5.86
CA LYS A 556 -11.92 -15.62 -4.42
C LYS A 556 -11.25 -16.98 -4.16
N LYS A 557 -9.98 -16.95 -3.70
CA LYS A 557 -9.23 -18.15 -3.30
C LYS A 557 -9.79 -18.71 -2.01
N ASP A 558 -9.49 -19.95 -1.66
CA ASP A 558 -10.06 -20.53 -0.43
C ASP A 558 -9.65 -19.77 0.84
N ALA A 559 -8.46 -19.15 0.86
CA ALA A 559 -8.02 -18.28 1.94
C ALA A 559 -8.93 -17.06 2.16
N PHE A 560 -9.62 -16.54 1.13
CA PHE A 560 -10.63 -15.49 1.30
C PHE A 560 -11.74 -15.94 2.26
N TYR A 561 -12.25 -17.16 2.07
CA TYR A 561 -13.31 -17.72 2.89
C TYR A 561 -12.82 -18.12 4.28
N LEU A 562 -11.52 -18.42 4.43
CA LEU A 562 -10.92 -18.62 5.74
C LEU A 562 -11.03 -17.34 6.57
N TYR A 563 -10.60 -16.20 6.03
CA TYR A 563 -10.75 -14.91 6.72
C TYR A 563 -12.22 -14.56 6.95
N LYS A 564 -13.10 -14.79 5.97
CA LYS A 564 -14.55 -14.62 6.16
C LYS A 564 -15.08 -15.43 7.34
N ALA A 565 -14.60 -16.67 7.54
CA ALA A 565 -15.00 -17.53 8.66
C ALA A 565 -14.55 -16.99 10.02
N TYR A 566 -13.38 -16.34 10.08
CA TYR A 566 -12.83 -15.78 11.32
C TYR A 566 -13.36 -14.37 11.64
N TRP A 567 -13.62 -13.54 10.64
CA TRP A 567 -13.81 -12.11 10.84
C TRP A 567 -15.22 -11.62 10.49
N SER A 568 -15.89 -12.25 9.53
CA SER A 568 -17.20 -11.78 9.07
C SER A 568 -18.31 -12.24 10.01
N LYS A 569 -19.27 -11.34 10.22
CA LYS A 569 -20.53 -11.64 10.93
C LYS A 569 -21.63 -12.13 9.98
N GLU A 570 -21.40 -12.07 8.67
CA GLU A 570 -22.34 -12.58 7.67
C GLU A 570 -22.34 -14.12 7.72
N PRO A 571 -23.46 -14.78 8.06
CA PRO A 571 -23.51 -16.23 8.11
C PRO A 571 -23.24 -16.87 6.74
N PHE A 572 -22.33 -17.86 6.69
CA PHE A 572 -22.03 -18.58 5.46
C PHE A 572 -21.44 -19.97 5.72
N VAL A 573 -21.36 -20.77 4.66
CA VAL A 573 -20.60 -22.02 4.61
C VAL A 573 -19.94 -22.14 3.24
N HIS A 574 -18.70 -22.64 3.19
CA HIS A 574 -17.93 -22.84 1.96
C HIS A 574 -17.15 -24.16 2.02
N LEU A 575 -17.20 -24.93 0.94
CA LEU A 575 -16.37 -26.12 0.72
C LEU A 575 -15.08 -25.71 0.00
N ALA A 576 -13.95 -25.84 0.70
CA ALA A 576 -12.63 -25.59 0.11
C ALA A 576 -12.20 -26.74 -0.83
N GLY A 577 -11.23 -26.46 -1.69
CA GLY A 577 -10.73 -27.41 -2.69
C GLY A 577 -11.67 -27.57 -3.89
N ARG A 578 -12.53 -26.59 -4.17
CA ARG A 578 -13.47 -26.61 -5.32
C ARG A 578 -12.76 -26.74 -6.67
N ARG A 579 -11.52 -26.24 -6.76
CA ARG A 579 -10.70 -26.34 -7.97
C ARG A 579 -9.87 -27.64 -8.01
N PHE A 580 -9.73 -28.32 -6.87
CA PHE A 580 -9.14 -29.66 -6.75
C PHE A 580 -10.16 -30.77 -7.07
N VAL A 581 -10.68 -30.75 -8.30
CA VAL A 581 -11.74 -31.64 -8.78
C VAL A 581 -11.24 -33.08 -8.96
N ASN A 582 -10.12 -33.26 -9.68
CA ASN A 582 -9.62 -34.59 -10.04
C ASN A 582 -8.76 -35.19 -8.92
N ARG A 583 -9.32 -36.14 -8.19
CA ARG A 583 -8.72 -36.71 -6.99
C ARG A 583 -8.30 -38.16 -7.20
N HIS A 584 -7.00 -38.43 -7.21
CA HIS A 584 -6.50 -39.79 -7.46
C HIS A 584 -6.49 -40.71 -6.20
N GLN A 585 -6.63 -40.16 -5.00
CA GLN A 585 -6.67 -40.94 -3.76
C GLN A 585 -8.09 -41.38 -3.42
N GLU A 586 -8.23 -42.55 -2.79
CA GLU A 586 -9.52 -43.06 -2.30
C GLU A 586 -10.07 -42.21 -1.15
N LEU A 587 -9.22 -41.97 -0.16
CA LEU A 587 -9.53 -41.25 1.06
C LEU A 587 -9.14 -39.80 0.90
N ASN A 588 -10.08 -38.91 1.18
CA ASN A 588 -9.94 -37.50 0.93
C ASN A 588 -10.38 -36.71 2.15
N ASP A 589 -9.51 -35.82 2.63
CA ASP A 589 -9.91 -34.83 3.63
C ASP A 589 -10.74 -33.73 2.96
N ILE A 590 -11.86 -33.40 3.58
CA ILE A 590 -12.78 -32.35 3.14
C ILE A 590 -12.74 -31.20 4.14
N VAL A 591 -12.32 -30.03 3.68
CA VAL A 591 -12.25 -28.80 4.48
C VAL A 591 -13.48 -27.94 4.25
N ILE A 592 -14.13 -27.54 5.33
CA ILE A 592 -15.31 -26.68 5.35
C ILE A 592 -14.96 -25.42 6.15
N LEU A 593 -15.23 -24.27 5.56
CA LEU A 593 -15.00 -22.94 6.14
C LEU A 593 -16.36 -22.32 6.46
N SER A 594 -16.62 -22.01 7.72
CA SER A 594 -17.91 -21.47 8.14
C SER A 594 -17.86 -20.84 9.53
N ASN A 595 -18.50 -19.69 9.69
CA ASN A 595 -18.75 -19.06 10.99
C ASN A 595 -20.01 -19.62 11.70
N LEU A 596 -20.64 -20.65 11.16
CA LEU A 596 -21.81 -21.31 11.76
C LEU A 596 -21.42 -22.54 12.55
N ARG A 597 -22.15 -22.77 13.64
CA ARG A 597 -21.87 -23.85 14.60
C ARG A 597 -22.22 -25.23 14.07
N ARG A 598 -23.38 -25.37 13.43
CA ARG A 598 -23.94 -26.66 13.02
C ARG A 598 -23.80 -26.84 11.52
N VAL A 599 -23.12 -27.90 11.12
CA VAL A 599 -22.83 -28.23 9.71
C VAL A 599 -23.15 -29.70 9.44
N ARG A 600 -23.89 -29.99 8.37
CA ARG A 600 -24.16 -31.34 7.86
C ARG A 600 -23.51 -31.50 6.50
N VAL A 601 -22.87 -32.64 6.28
CA VAL A 601 -22.12 -32.93 5.05
C VAL A 601 -22.75 -34.13 4.37
N TYR A 602 -23.01 -34.02 3.08
CA TYR A 602 -23.63 -35.05 2.27
C TYR A 602 -22.74 -35.41 1.09
N LEU A 603 -22.69 -36.70 0.75
CA LEU A 603 -22.04 -37.20 -0.45
C LEU A 603 -23.08 -37.95 -1.27
N ASN A 604 -23.31 -37.49 -2.51
CA ASN A 604 -24.33 -38.05 -3.40
C ASN A 604 -25.73 -38.10 -2.75
N GLY A 605 -26.08 -37.06 -1.98
CA GLY A 605 -27.34 -36.95 -1.25
C GLY A 605 -27.43 -37.77 0.04
N ILE A 606 -26.41 -38.55 0.39
CA ILE A 606 -26.35 -39.35 1.62
C ILE A 606 -25.61 -38.56 2.70
N LEU A 607 -26.22 -38.40 3.88
CA LEU A 607 -25.58 -37.74 5.03
C LEU A 607 -24.34 -38.54 5.45
N LEU A 608 -23.17 -37.92 5.35
CA LEU A 608 -21.90 -38.47 5.82
C LEU A 608 -21.71 -38.22 7.32
N THR A 609 -21.87 -36.96 7.74
CA THR A 609 -21.61 -36.56 9.13
C THR A 609 -22.32 -35.24 9.48
N GLU A 610 -22.43 -34.99 10.78
CA GLU A 610 -22.86 -33.72 11.36
C GLU A 610 -21.79 -33.23 12.34
N ILE A 611 -21.32 -32.00 12.15
CA ILE A 611 -20.33 -31.34 13.01
C ILE A 611 -21.05 -30.21 13.77
N SER A 612 -20.85 -30.14 15.09
CA SER A 612 -21.40 -29.06 15.92
C SER A 612 -20.33 -28.47 16.83
N ASN A 613 -19.65 -27.43 16.36
CA ASN A 613 -18.64 -26.66 17.11
C ASN A 613 -18.48 -25.26 16.49
N GLU A 614 -17.86 -24.35 17.23
CA GLU A 614 -17.66 -22.96 16.80
C GLU A 614 -16.38 -22.76 15.97
N GLU A 615 -15.63 -23.83 15.71
CA GLU A 615 -14.38 -23.77 14.95
C GLU A 615 -14.63 -23.26 13.53
N PRO A 616 -13.97 -22.17 13.09
CA PRO A 616 -14.16 -21.64 11.74
C PRO A 616 -13.77 -22.61 10.62
N VAL A 617 -12.86 -23.54 10.92
CA VAL A 617 -12.36 -24.58 10.01
C VAL A 617 -12.77 -25.94 10.53
N LYS A 618 -13.57 -26.66 9.74
CA LYS A 618 -14.08 -27.99 10.05
C LYS A 618 -13.52 -28.98 9.02
N ILE A 619 -13.07 -30.15 9.45
CA ILE A 619 -12.47 -31.16 8.57
C ILE A 619 -13.22 -32.48 8.73
N VAL A 620 -13.74 -33.01 7.62
CA VAL A 620 -14.20 -34.40 7.55
C VAL A 620 -13.06 -35.22 6.98
N LYS A 621 -12.48 -36.09 7.81
CA LYS A 621 -11.33 -36.90 7.41
C LYS A 621 -11.74 -38.14 6.64
N ASP A 622 -10.84 -38.61 5.79
CA ASP A 622 -10.90 -39.92 5.16
C ASP A 622 -12.22 -40.19 4.40
N VAL A 623 -12.76 -39.18 3.71
CA VAL A 623 -13.97 -39.37 2.88
C VAL A 623 -13.62 -40.26 1.70
N SER A 624 -14.21 -41.46 1.66
CA SER A 624 -14.01 -42.44 0.60
C SER A 624 -14.82 -42.07 -0.65
N LEU A 625 -14.13 -41.85 -1.76
CA LEU A 625 -14.74 -41.63 -3.09
C LEU A 625 -14.65 -42.92 -3.91
N ALA A 626 -15.67 -43.32 -4.64
CA ALA A 626 -15.56 -44.38 -5.66
C ALA A 626 -14.95 -43.80 -6.95
N ILE A 627 -14.50 -44.61 -7.91
CA ILE A 627 -14.06 -44.07 -9.22
C ILE A 627 -15.23 -43.37 -9.92
N GLY A 628 -15.00 -42.14 -10.40
CA GLY A 628 -16.00 -41.32 -11.08
C GLY A 628 -16.47 -40.09 -10.30
N GLU A 629 -17.58 -39.50 -10.75
CA GLU A 629 -18.12 -38.23 -10.25
C GLU A 629 -18.88 -38.37 -8.93
N HIS A 630 -18.70 -37.37 -8.06
CA HIS A 630 -19.31 -37.27 -6.75
C HIS A 630 -19.78 -35.83 -6.50
N LEU A 631 -21.01 -35.68 -6.02
CA LEU A 631 -21.54 -34.41 -5.54
C LEU A 631 -21.36 -34.34 -4.02
N LEU A 632 -20.56 -33.39 -3.56
CA LEU A 632 -20.38 -33.10 -2.15
C LEU A 632 -21.18 -31.85 -1.81
N GLN A 633 -22.05 -31.94 -0.80
CA GLN A 633 -22.91 -30.84 -0.39
C GLN A 633 -22.74 -30.59 1.11
N VAL A 634 -22.85 -29.33 1.50
CA VAL A 634 -22.83 -28.92 2.89
C VAL A 634 -24.02 -28.05 3.21
N GLU A 635 -24.65 -28.29 4.36
CA GLU A 635 -25.70 -27.46 4.92
C GLU A 635 -25.23 -26.93 6.28
N ALA A 636 -25.23 -25.62 6.46
CA ALA A 636 -25.00 -24.99 7.76
C ALA A 636 -26.28 -24.29 8.25
N THR A 637 -26.52 -24.30 9.55
CA THR A 637 -27.74 -23.72 10.14
C THR A 637 -27.38 -22.66 11.19
N ASP A 638 -28.01 -21.50 11.10
CA ASP A 638 -27.89 -20.44 12.10
C ASP A 638 -28.83 -20.66 13.31
N GLU A 639 -28.76 -19.77 14.29
CA GLU A 639 -29.60 -19.85 15.50
C GLU A 639 -31.10 -19.63 15.21
N LEU A 640 -31.43 -19.02 14.07
CA LEU A 640 -32.79 -18.75 13.61
C LEU A 640 -33.33 -19.86 12.70
N SER A 641 -32.59 -20.96 12.56
CA SER A 641 -32.93 -22.10 11.68
C SER A 641 -32.92 -21.78 10.18
N HIS A 642 -32.26 -20.69 9.74
CA HIS A 642 -31.95 -20.50 8.33
C HIS A 642 -30.87 -21.47 7.89
N VAL A 643 -31.01 -22.00 6.68
CA VAL A 643 -30.09 -22.99 6.11
C VAL A 643 -29.27 -22.37 4.98
N TYR A 644 -27.96 -22.40 5.14
CA TYR A 644 -26.95 -21.98 4.18
C TYR A 644 -26.37 -23.22 3.52
N ARG A 645 -26.11 -23.16 2.21
CA ARG A 645 -25.66 -24.32 1.44
C ARG A 645 -24.50 -23.96 0.54
N ASP A 646 -23.61 -24.92 0.36
CA ASP A 646 -22.59 -24.91 -0.69
C ASP A 646 -22.42 -26.33 -1.23
N GLU A 647 -21.94 -26.44 -2.47
CA GLU A 647 -21.71 -27.72 -3.13
C GLU A 647 -20.55 -27.67 -4.11
N ILE A 648 -19.84 -28.78 -4.22
CA ILE A 648 -18.74 -28.96 -5.18
C ILE A 648 -18.86 -30.33 -5.87
N GLN A 649 -18.35 -30.39 -7.10
CA GLN A 649 -18.17 -31.65 -7.81
C GLN A 649 -16.73 -32.14 -7.65
N LEU A 650 -16.59 -33.41 -7.27
CA LEU A 650 -15.32 -34.11 -7.19
C LEU A 650 -15.33 -35.29 -8.16
N CYS A 651 -14.19 -35.63 -8.74
CA CYS A 651 -14.05 -36.80 -9.60
C CYS A 651 -12.88 -37.65 -9.12
N ARG A 652 -13.14 -38.87 -8.67
CA ARG A 652 -12.04 -39.79 -8.37
C ARG A 652 -11.51 -40.38 -9.66
N VAL A 653 -10.23 -40.17 -9.90
CA VAL A 653 -9.49 -40.64 -11.08
C VAL A 653 -8.45 -41.70 -10.68
N MET A 654 -7.94 -42.46 -11.65
CA MET A 654 -6.90 -43.47 -11.38
C MET A 654 -5.49 -42.88 -11.35
N GLU A 655 -5.25 -41.85 -12.15
CA GLU A 655 -3.94 -41.24 -12.33
C GLU A 655 -3.92 -39.81 -11.78
N ILE A 656 -2.73 -39.35 -11.41
CA ILE A 656 -2.52 -37.99 -10.93
C ILE A 656 -2.78 -37.00 -12.07
N ASP A 657 -3.54 -35.94 -11.80
CA ASP A 657 -3.69 -34.81 -12.73
C ASP A 657 -2.44 -33.92 -12.66
N SER A 658 -1.61 -33.99 -13.69
CA SER A 658 -0.36 -33.24 -13.76
C SER A 658 -0.56 -31.72 -13.87
N SER A 659 -1.76 -31.24 -14.22
CA SER A 659 -2.06 -29.80 -14.26
C SER A 659 -2.09 -29.15 -12.87
N TYR A 660 -2.27 -29.94 -11.82
CA TYR A 660 -2.25 -29.48 -10.43
C TYR A 660 -0.84 -29.33 -9.84
N ILE A 661 0.18 -29.84 -10.54
CA ILE A 661 1.54 -29.84 -10.03
C ILE A 661 2.29 -28.68 -10.66
N HIS A 662 2.82 -27.79 -9.81
CA HIS A 662 3.78 -26.81 -10.26
C HIS A 662 5.08 -27.51 -10.66
N VAL A 663 5.29 -27.67 -11.97
CA VAL A 663 6.58 -28.11 -12.49
C VAL A 663 7.51 -26.91 -12.51
N LYS A 664 8.45 -26.88 -11.57
CA LYS A 664 9.60 -25.98 -11.68
C LYS A 664 10.26 -26.31 -13.02
N LYS A 665 10.34 -25.34 -13.94
CA LYS A 665 11.19 -25.51 -15.12
C LYS A 665 12.55 -25.90 -14.58
N GLU A 666 13.07 -27.06 -14.98
CA GLU A 666 14.50 -27.34 -14.78
C GLU A 666 15.22 -26.12 -15.29
N GLU A 667 15.91 -25.40 -14.41
CA GLU A 667 16.97 -24.51 -14.83
C GLU A 667 17.83 -25.36 -15.74
N SER A 668 17.87 -25.00 -17.02
CA SER A 668 18.58 -25.73 -18.05
C SER A 668 20.01 -26.00 -17.57
N GLY A 669 20.27 -27.24 -17.14
CA GLY A 669 21.57 -27.75 -16.72
C GLY A 669 22.09 -27.16 -15.41
N ASN A 670 22.19 -27.99 -14.36
CA ASN A 670 22.98 -27.77 -13.14
C ASN A 670 23.35 -26.31 -12.89
N VAL A 671 22.47 -25.52 -12.28
CA VAL A 671 22.93 -24.37 -11.52
C VAL A 671 23.65 -24.95 -10.30
N VAL A 672 24.90 -25.36 -10.54
CA VAL A 672 25.93 -25.37 -9.52
C VAL A 672 25.85 -23.96 -8.96
N ASN A 673 25.42 -23.82 -7.70
CA ASN A 673 25.45 -22.51 -7.07
C ASN A 673 26.84 -21.95 -7.35
N TRP A 674 26.95 -20.75 -7.92
CA TRP A 674 28.23 -20.29 -8.45
C TRP A 674 29.34 -20.30 -7.40
N PHE A 675 29.01 -20.36 -6.12
CA PHE A 675 29.92 -20.50 -5.00
C PHE A 675 30.36 -21.95 -4.66
N GLU A 676 29.67 -22.99 -5.13
CA GLU A 676 30.11 -24.40 -5.03
C GLU A 676 31.40 -24.67 -5.82
N LYS A 677 31.83 -23.74 -6.69
CA LYS A 677 33.15 -23.80 -7.36
C LYS A 677 34.32 -23.44 -6.44
N PHE A 678 34.06 -22.97 -5.22
CA PHE A 678 35.11 -22.62 -4.24
C PHE A 678 35.24 -23.69 -3.16
N ASP A 679 36.48 -24.01 -2.79
CA ASP A 679 36.77 -24.91 -1.67
C ASP A 679 36.59 -24.16 -0.34
N LEU A 680 35.50 -24.48 0.38
CA LEU A 680 35.15 -23.88 1.66
C LEU A 680 35.63 -24.71 2.87
N SER A 681 36.31 -25.85 2.65
CA SER A 681 36.66 -26.80 3.72
C SER A 681 37.62 -26.26 4.79
N ASN A 682 38.32 -25.16 4.50
CA ASN A 682 39.27 -24.47 5.39
C ASN A 682 38.86 -23.01 5.69
N ALA A 683 37.56 -22.70 5.67
CA ALA A 683 37.02 -21.35 5.86
C ALA A 683 36.91 -20.92 7.35
N GLU A 684 38.03 -20.67 8.03
CA GLU A 684 38.07 -19.90 9.28
C GLU A 684 37.79 -18.39 9.08
N SER A 685 36.98 -17.81 9.97
CA SER A 685 36.72 -16.37 10.07
C SER A 685 37.98 -15.60 10.48
N ILE A 686 38.22 -14.43 9.88
CA ILE A 686 39.32 -13.55 10.26
C ILE A 686 38.83 -12.33 11.05
N GLU A 687 39.68 -11.79 11.92
CA GLU A 687 39.46 -10.47 12.52
C GLU A 687 39.76 -9.38 11.48
N LEU A 688 38.78 -8.50 11.23
CA LEU A 688 38.89 -7.46 10.20
C LEU A 688 39.74 -6.29 10.71
N LYS A 689 40.79 -5.97 9.95
CA LYS A 689 41.64 -4.80 10.17
C LYS A 689 40.93 -3.54 9.72
N GLU A 690 40.95 -2.53 10.59
CA GLU A 690 40.45 -1.19 10.31
C GLU A 690 41.25 -0.52 9.17
N GLY A 691 40.56 0.17 8.25
CA GLY A 691 41.17 0.85 7.10
C GLY A 691 41.51 -0.07 5.91
N TYR A 692 41.05 -1.32 5.91
CA TYR A 692 41.17 -2.27 4.81
C TYR A 692 39.79 -2.59 4.22
N TYR A 693 39.75 -3.07 2.98
CA TYR A 693 38.49 -3.51 2.37
C TYR A 693 37.94 -4.76 3.08
N SER A 694 36.63 -4.96 3.05
CA SER A 694 35.93 -6.11 3.64
C SER A 694 34.59 -6.36 2.96
N THR A 695 33.89 -7.45 3.33
CA THR A 695 32.52 -7.74 2.86
C THR A 695 31.49 -6.71 3.32
N PHE A 696 31.84 -5.82 4.26
CA PHE A 696 30.98 -4.74 4.74
C PHE A 696 31.00 -3.50 3.83
N ASP A 697 31.93 -3.41 2.90
CA ASP A 697 31.99 -2.30 1.94
C ASP A 697 30.93 -2.44 0.85
N THR A 698 30.45 -1.31 0.35
CA THR A 698 29.49 -1.25 -0.75
C THR A 698 30.11 -1.72 -2.07
N PHE A 699 29.28 -2.17 -3.02
CA PHE A 699 29.78 -2.60 -4.32
C PHE A 699 30.55 -1.49 -5.07
N ASP A 700 30.13 -0.23 -4.95
CA ASP A 700 30.79 0.93 -5.55
C ASP A 700 32.13 1.27 -4.89
N GLU A 701 32.29 1.06 -3.58
CA GLU A 701 33.57 1.29 -2.89
C GLU A 701 34.71 0.44 -3.47
N TYR A 702 34.42 -0.78 -3.94
CA TYR A 702 35.42 -1.63 -4.56
C TYR A 702 35.97 -1.04 -5.86
N ASP A 703 35.19 -0.23 -6.59
CA ASP A 703 35.63 0.44 -7.82
C ASP A 703 36.70 1.50 -7.55
N GLY A 704 36.83 1.97 -6.31
CA GLY A 704 37.90 2.89 -5.88
C GLY A 704 39.29 2.25 -5.81
N ASN A 705 39.43 0.93 -5.97
CA ASN A 705 40.71 0.23 -5.97
C ASN A 705 40.70 -0.98 -6.90
N GLU A 706 41.59 -0.99 -7.91
CA GLU A 706 41.68 -2.05 -8.93
C GLU A 706 41.88 -3.47 -8.37
N GLU A 707 42.53 -3.61 -7.22
CA GLU A 707 42.71 -4.91 -6.56
C GLU A 707 41.42 -5.34 -5.85
N ALA A 708 40.75 -4.42 -5.15
CA ALA A 708 39.47 -4.69 -4.50
C ALA A 708 38.36 -5.00 -5.51
N LYS A 709 38.27 -4.21 -6.59
CA LYS A 709 37.37 -4.45 -7.73
C LYS A 709 37.57 -5.83 -8.33
N ARG A 710 38.82 -6.27 -8.50
CA ARG A 710 39.14 -7.59 -9.05
C ARG A 710 38.65 -8.71 -8.13
N VAL A 711 38.84 -8.56 -6.82
CA VAL A 711 38.30 -9.51 -5.84
C VAL A 711 36.78 -9.53 -5.92
N PHE A 712 36.12 -8.37 -5.94
CA PHE A 712 34.67 -8.30 -6.10
C PHE A 712 34.17 -9.01 -7.38
N LEU A 713 34.73 -8.68 -8.55
CA LEU A 713 34.34 -9.26 -9.84
C LEU A 713 34.64 -10.76 -9.94
N LYS A 714 35.65 -11.28 -9.22
CA LYS A 714 35.94 -12.72 -9.15
C LYS A 714 34.76 -13.51 -8.58
N TYR A 715 34.06 -12.93 -7.60
CA TYR A 715 32.91 -13.57 -6.95
C TYR A 715 31.59 -13.13 -7.58
N PHE A 716 31.41 -11.85 -7.90
CA PHE A 716 30.13 -11.25 -8.28
C PHE A 716 30.12 -10.65 -9.69
N GLY A 717 31.07 -11.00 -10.55
CA GLY A 717 31.19 -10.40 -11.89
C GLY A 717 29.93 -10.53 -12.76
N ASP A 718 29.28 -11.69 -12.70
CA ASP A 718 28.05 -11.95 -13.47
C ASP A 718 26.87 -11.09 -13.00
N MET A 719 26.86 -10.72 -11.72
CA MET A 719 25.82 -9.88 -11.09
C MET A 719 25.86 -8.44 -11.59
N THR A 720 27.00 -7.95 -12.07
CA THR A 720 27.14 -6.55 -12.50
C THR A 720 26.29 -6.22 -13.74
N ASN A 721 25.82 -7.23 -14.47
CA ASN A 721 24.91 -7.07 -15.61
C ASN A 721 23.42 -7.05 -15.20
N ASN A 722 23.10 -7.22 -13.92
CA ASN A 722 21.73 -7.24 -13.42
C ASN A 722 21.23 -5.81 -13.08
N PRO A 723 20.02 -5.40 -13.50
CA PRO A 723 19.43 -4.11 -13.10
C PRO A 723 19.42 -3.87 -11.58
N PHE A 724 19.28 -4.93 -10.77
CA PHE A 724 19.39 -4.87 -9.31
C PHE A 724 20.73 -4.30 -8.86
N PHE A 725 21.83 -4.72 -9.50
CA PHE A 725 23.17 -4.23 -9.17
C PHE A 725 23.28 -2.72 -9.40
N GLU A 726 22.81 -2.22 -10.54
CA GLU A 726 22.89 -0.77 -10.82
C GLU A 726 22.13 0.08 -9.82
N VAL A 727 21.00 -0.42 -9.29
CA VAL A 727 20.19 0.30 -8.30
C VAL A 727 20.81 0.23 -6.91
N THR A 728 21.48 -0.88 -6.57
CA THR A 728 21.96 -1.15 -5.22
C THR A 728 23.46 -0.95 -5.03
N LYS A 729 24.26 -0.78 -6.09
CA LYS A 729 25.73 -0.77 -6.00
C LYS A 729 26.32 0.24 -5.03
N ASN A 730 25.68 1.39 -4.88
CA ASN A 730 26.14 2.46 -3.98
C ASN A 730 25.70 2.27 -2.51
N VAL A 731 24.85 1.27 -2.23
CA VAL A 731 24.26 1.06 -0.90
C VAL A 731 24.44 -0.35 -0.37
N MET A 732 24.51 -1.36 -1.23
CA MET A 732 24.57 -2.77 -0.86
C MET A 732 26.00 -3.25 -0.72
N SER A 733 26.27 -3.99 0.35
CA SER A 733 27.52 -4.70 0.60
C SER A 733 27.39 -6.19 0.31
N ILE A 734 28.52 -6.89 0.18
CA ILE A 734 28.55 -8.36 0.01
C ILE A 734 27.88 -9.04 1.21
N GLU A 735 28.14 -8.54 2.42
CA GLU A 735 27.55 -9.05 3.66
C GLU A 735 26.02 -8.98 3.63
N LYS A 736 25.47 -7.81 3.26
CA LYS A 736 24.01 -7.62 3.19
C LYS A 736 23.40 -8.42 2.06
N PHE A 737 24.06 -8.50 0.92
CA PHE A 737 23.63 -9.34 -0.19
C PHE A 737 23.55 -10.82 0.21
N ALA A 738 24.51 -11.32 0.98
CA ALA A 738 24.53 -12.68 1.52
C ALA A 738 23.51 -12.95 2.64
N GLN A 739 22.93 -11.93 3.26
CA GLN A 739 21.80 -12.09 4.18
C GLN A 739 20.46 -12.24 3.45
N ILE A 740 20.38 -11.73 2.21
CA ILE A 740 19.18 -11.76 1.38
C ILE A 740 19.22 -12.92 0.38
N THR A 741 20.42 -13.32 -0.03
CA THR A 741 20.68 -14.46 -0.92
C THR A 741 21.39 -15.53 -0.10
N ASN A 742 21.01 -16.81 -0.24
CA ASN A 742 21.55 -17.91 0.60
C ASN A 742 23.04 -18.24 0.33
N ILE A 743 23.91 -17.23 0.42
CA ILE A 743 25.36 -17.36 0.30
C ILE A 743 25.89 -17.89 1.65
N PRO A 744 26.68 -18.98 1.64
CA PRO A 744 27.21 -19.56 2.87
C PRO A 744 28.18 -18.59 3.59
N PRO A 745 28.10 -18.45 4.94
CA PRO A 745 29.02 -17.61 5.71
C PRO A 745 30.50 -17.93 5.49
N GLU A 746 30.82 -19.19 5.19
CA GLU A 746 32.16 -19.66 4.86
C GLU A 746 32.74 -18.93 3.64
N LEU A 747 31.92 -18.61 2.65
CA LEU A 747 32.35 -17.85 1.48
C LEU A 747 32.69 -16.40 1.85
N LEU A 748 31.92 -15.79 2.77
CA LEU A 748 32.21 -14.44 3.27
C LEU A 748 33.56 -14.40 3.98
N ALA A 749 33.90 -15.43 4.76
CA ALA A 749 35.21 -15.56 5.38
C ALA A 749 36.34 -15.64 4.35
N VAL A 750 36.14 -16.40 3.26
CA VAL A 750 37.12 -16.50 2.15
C VAL A 750 37.29 -15.14 1.44
N ILE A 751 36.19 -14.47 1.11
CA ILE A 751 36.22 -13.15 0.46
C ILE A 751 36.93 -12.13 1.36
N ASN A 752 36.64 -12.13 2.66
CA ASN A 752 37.29 -11.23 3.61
C ASN A 752 38.81 -11.44 3.69
N ARG A 753 39.34 -12.67 3.52
CA ARG A 753 40.80 -12.87 3.47
C ARG A 753 41.46 -12.22 2.27
N GLU A 754 40.76 -12.16 1.14
CA GLU A 754 41.26 -11.52 -0.07
C GLU A 754 41.08 -9.99 -0.02
N LEU A 755 39.98 -9.49 0.55
CA LEU A 755 39.72 -8.05 0.68
C LEU A 755 40.52 -7.40 1.81
N ASN A 756 40.60 -8.03 2.99
CA ASN A 756 41.14 -7.41 4.21
C ASN A 756 42.68 -7.46 4.32
N VAL A 757 43.33 -7.55 3.16
CA VAL A 757 44.76 -7.28 2.95
C VAL A 757 44.99 -6.06 2.03
N ILE A 758 43.93 -5.55 1.40
CA ILE A 758 43.93 -4.39 0.50
C ILE A 758 43.55 -3.16 1.32
N LYS A 759 44.47 -2.19 1.42
CA LYS A 759 44.26 -0.96 2.20
C LYS A 759 43.36 0.01 1.43
N LYS A 760 42.38 0.62 2.11
CA LYS A 760 41.57 1.71 1.53
C LYS A 760 42.47 2.93 1.30
N VAL A 761 42.34 3.55 0.14
CA VAL A 761 43.04 4.80 -0.18
C VAL A 761 42.17 5.93 0.36
N THR A 762 42.65 6.63 1.39
CA THR A 762 42.02 7.84 1.94
C THR A 762 42.07 9.02 0.98
#